data_AF-A0A2R4TFD5-F1
#
_entry.id   AF-A0A2R4TFD5-F1
#
_cell.length_a   1.000
_cell.length_b   1.000
_cell.length_c   1.000
_cell.angle_alpha   90.00
_cell.angle_beta   90.00
_cell.angle_gamma   90.00
#
_symmetry.space_group_name_H-M   'P 1'
#
loop_
_entity.id
_entity.type
_entity.pdbx_description
1 polymer ?
#
loop_
_entity_poly.entity_id
_entity_poly.type
_entity_poly.pdbx_seq_one_letter_code
_entity_poly.pdbx_strand_id
1 'polypeptide(L)'
;MRRRLLHLVLAPLVGALLIAVPAAAAAPPGPPDVYRPVRGPAAPAEYRYLQKTLPGQSIPRHAHEDAAAQARQLPTAGGRWKSVGPTNIGGRIVSLALDPKRADTLYAAAASGGIWRSTDAGQTFTSAWPDDWTQAMGAVATGPDGTLYAGTGEPNPGGGSITYEGTGLYRSTDGGAHWRSIGLRDSGAISAITVDPDNPRRIYVAAAGSLYSGGGDRGVYRSDNGGQTWQRILTGANEYTGATELVVQGKKLYAVMWDHRRTPELRTYGGVGSGVFRSGDGGKSWQRLGGGLPPQGPDVGRIGLAVAGDRVYAIVNRTGGPFEGFYASTDAGDSWSRTPADKNLTESQSSFGWWFGKIWADPTDARHLHVAGVPLMTSKDAGATWTYDDTSMHVDQHAMVWDPRNPGRVYLGNDGGVYRSDANGDGGWVKARHQPYTQLYSAAISPQDTSRISGGAQDNGSLRSWGGDGFNEYLGGDGEENLINPADVSNVFACYQYGNCFRSTDGGDTLTYFADKTIFKRRNWFTPVVFDPRDPKILYYGAEVLNRSTDGGVTWQPISPDLSGGPGPDPIYTNYGTITSIAPAGDGRTVYAGTDDGRVWVTKDLGATWTKLAEGRPWVTRVVVDPRDPDRVYTTHSAYRAGSDLAHVYGSSDGGKRWKDLSGNLPDAPVNDLVIGRGGLLHVGTDQGVFTSPTGGRHWLRLGRGMPAVPVDDIEYDAGHHRLVAATFGRGFYELTTL
;
A
#
# COMPACT_ATOMS: atom_id res chain seq x y z
N MET A 1 62.98 29.15 5.61
CA MET A 1 63.87 28.99 4.44
C MET A 1 62.98 28.73 3.23
N ARG A 2 62.80 29.71 2.32
CA ARG A 2 63.48 29.82 1.00
C ARG A 2 63.14 28.61 0.08
N ARG A 3 62.61 28.72 -1.14
CA ARG A 3 62.53 29.81 -2.14
C ARG A 3 61.68 29.35 -3.36
N ARG A 4 60.82 30.26 -3.88
CA ARG A 4 60.68 30.78 -5.28
C ARG A 4 60.37 29.80 -6.45
N LEU A 5 59.27 29.96 -7.21
CA LEU A 5 58.94 30.91 -8.31
C LEU A 5 59.70 30.67 -9.64
N LEU A 6 59.00 30.28 -10.72
CA LEU A 6 58.88 31.05 -11.99
C LEU A 6 57.87 30.44 -12.99
N HIS A 7 57.24 31.34 -13.77
CA HIS A 7 56.24 31.15 -14.82
C HIS A 7 56.77 30.58 -16.16
N LEU A 8 55.86 30.06 -17.01
CA LEU A 8 55.76 30.52 -18.41
C LEU A 8 54.38 30.19 -19.05
N VAL A 9 53.93 31.11 -19.90
CA VAL A 9 52.69 31.16 -20.68
C VAL A 9 52.91 30.52 -22.06
N LEU A 10 51.91 29.81 -22.59
CA LEU A 10 51.68 29.70 -24.05
C LEU A 10 50.24 29.26 -24.36
N ALA A 11 49.52 30.13 -25.09
CA ALA A 11 48.25 29.82 -25.75
C ALA A 11 48.52 29.18 -27.13
N PRO A 12 47.52 28.47 -27.68
CA PRO A 12 47.09 28.83 -29.04
C PRO A 12 45.56 28.91 -29.19
N LEU A 13 45.12 29.92 -29.95
CA LEU A 13 43.81 29.99 -30.60
C LEU A 13 43.69 28.89 -31.67
N VAL A 14 42.53 28.22 -31.79
CA VAL A 14 41.83 27.96 -33.08
C VAL A 14 40.33 27.67 -32.81
N GLY A 15 39.46 28.54 -33.34
CA GLY A 15 38.21 28.25 -34.08
C GLY A 15 37.13 27.34 -33.49
N ALA A 16 36.10 27.92 -32.87
CA ALA A 16 34.79 27.28 -32.73
C ALA A 16 33.91 27.61 -33.94
N LEU A 17 33.56 26.59 -34.71
CA LEU A 17 32.60 26.65 -35.82
C LEU A 17 31.18 26.69 -35.23
N LEU A 18 30.48 27.81 -35.37
CA LEU A 18 29.06 27.93 -35.07
C LEU A 18 28.25 27.24 -36.19
N ILE A 19 27.78 26.02 -35.91
CA ILE A 19 26.72 25.39 -36.71
C ILE A 19 25.39 25.81 -36.08
N ALA A 20 24.70 26.75 -36.73
CA ALA A 20 23.32 27.10 -36.40
C ALA A 20 22.40 25.93 -36.78
N VAL A 21 21.82 25.26 -35.79
CA VAL A 21 20.69 24.36 -35.99
C VAL A 21 19.45 25.24 -36.17
N PRO A 22 18.64 25.07 -37.24
CA PRO A 22 17.45 25.88 -37.42
C PRO A 22 16.47 25.57 -36.28
N ALA A 23 15.90 26.63 -35.69
CA ALA A 23 14.84 26.51 -34.72
C ALA A 23 13.68 25.73 -35.34
N ALA A 24 13.47 24.50 -34.88
CA ALA A 24 12.25 23.77 -35.15
C ALA A 24 11.10 24.61 -34.58
N ALA A 25 10.24 25.12 -35.47
CA ALA A 25 9.02 25.80 -35.09
C ALA A 25 8.24 24.89 -34.12
N ALA A 26 8.00 25.37 -32.91
CA ALA A 26 7.16 24.68 -31.95
C ALA A 26 5.80 24.43 -32.60
N ALA A 27 5.32 23.18 -32.54
CA ALA A 27 3.99 22.83 -33.01
C ALA A 27 2.94 23.71 -32.30
N PRO A 28 1.88 24.15 -33.00
CA PRO A 28 0.83 24.94 -32.38
C PRO A 28 0.21 24.17 -31.20
N PRO A 29 -0.26 24.88 -30.15
CA PRO A 29 -0.90 24.22 -29.01
C PRO A 29 -2.14 23.44 -29.50
N GLY A 30 -2.22 22.17 -29.08
CA GLY A 30 -3.38 21.32 -29.33
C GLY A 30 -4.65 21.86 -28.64
N PRO A 31 -5.83 21.33 -29.01
CA PRO A 31 -7.12 21.79 -28.48
C PRO A 31 -7.20 21.68 -26.94
N PRO A 32 -8.03 22.51 -26.28
CA PRO A 32 -8.06 22.70 -24.82
C PRO A 32 -8.49 21.48 -23.98
N ASP A 33 -8.83 20.34 -24.60
CA ASP A 33 -9.34 19.14 -23.91
C ASP A 33 -8.32 18.00 -23.82
N VAL A 34 -7.05 18.22 -24.21
CA VAL A 34 -6.01 17.18 -24.09
C VAL A 34 -5.35 17.23 -22.71
N TYR A 35 -5.99 16.51 -21.79
CA TYR A 35 -5.43 16.02 -20.53
C TYR A 35 -4.01 15.46 -20.75
N ARG A 36 -3.04 15.91 -19.94
CA ARG A 36 -1.66 15.40 -19.96
C ARG A 36 -1.55 14.24 -18.97
N PRO A 37 -1.15 13.02 -19.39
CA PRO A 37 -0.81 11.95 -18.46
C PRO A 37 0.31 12.42 -17.54
N VAL A 38 0.10 12.35 -16.22
CA VAL A 38 1.15 12.69 -15.25
C VAL A 38 2.00 11.45 -14.97
N ARG A 39 3.32 11.61 -15.10
CA ARG A 39 4.33 10.59 -14.81
C ARG A 39 4.43 10.40 -13.30
N GLY A 40 3.92 9.29 -12.77
CA GLY A 40 4.12 8.88 -11.38
C GLY A 40 5.27 7.87 -11.24
N PRO A 41 5.78 7.61 -10.02
CA PRO A 41 6.75 6.54 -9.77
C PRO A 41 6.10 5.16 -10.02
N ALA A 42 6.92 4.18 -10.44
CA ALA A 42 6.53 2.80 -10.75
C ALA A 42 6.26 1.94 -9.49
N ALA A 43 5.45 2.48 -8.58
CA ALA A 43 5.42 2.20 -7.14
C ALA A 43 4.42 1.08 -6.73
N PRO A 44 4.40 0.59 -5.47
CA PRO A 44 3.78 -0.70 -5.09
C PRO A 44 2.28 -0.78 -5.36
N ALA A 45 1.59 0.36 -5.42
CA ALA A 45 0.17 0.44 -5.76
C ALA A 45 -0.10 -0.06 -7.17
N GLU A 46 0.79 0.24 -8.11
CA GLU A 46 0.59 -0.14 -9.51
C GLU A 46 0.72 -1.63 -9.69
N TYR A 47 1.74 -2.24 -9.09
CA TYR A 47 1.93 -3.69 -9.08
C TYR A 47 0.69 -4.40 -8.53
N ARG A 48 0.27 -4.03 -7.30
CA ARG A 48 -0.90 -4.67 -6.67
C ARG A 48 -2.19 -4.36 -7.39
N TYR A 49 -2.35 -3.16 -7.94
CA TYR A 49 -3.57 -2.80 -8.66
C TYR A 49 -3.67 -3.57 -9.99
N LEU A 50 -2.60 -3.57 -10.80
CA LEU A 50 -2.55 -4.27 -12.09
C LEU A 50 -2.76 -5.77 -11.91
N GLN A 51 -2.18 -6.37 -10.86
CA GLN A 51 -2.47 -7.75 -10.49
C GLN A 51 -3.95 -8.03 -10.25
N LYS A 52 -4.69 -7.06 -9.72
CA LYS A 52 -6.08 -7.27 -9.30
C LYS A 52 -7.10 -6.83 -10.35
N THR A 53 -6.64 -6.42 -11.51
CA THR A 53 -7.48 -6.05 -12.65
C THR A 53 -7.36 -7.02 -13.80
N LEU A 54 -8.45 -7.19 -14.55
CA LEU A 54 -8.34 -7.73 -15.90
C LEU A 54 -7.79 -6.64 -16.84
N PRO A 55 -7.03 -7.01 -17.88
CA PRO A 55 -6.55 -6.04 -18.87
C PRO A 55 -7.69 -5.17 -19.41
N GLY A 56 -7.56 -3.85 -19.31
CA GLY A 56 -8.55 -2.88 -19.78
C GLY A 56 -9.78 -2.69 -18.86
N GLN A 57 -9.81 -3.30 -17.67
CA GLN A 57 -10.96 -3.22 -16.76
C GLN A 57 -10.55 -2.72 -15.38
N SER A 58 -11.35 -1.81 -14.80
CA SER A 58 -11.22 -1.41 -13.39
C SER A 58 -11.82 -2.46 -12.46
N ILE A 59 -11.41 -2.45 -11.19
CA ILE A 59 -12.01 -3.30 -10.15
C ILE A 59 -13.49 -2.93 -10.00
N PRO A 60 -14.42 -3.91 -10.08
CA PRO A 60 -15.84 -3.65 -9.89
C PRO A 60 -16.13 -3.21 -8.45
N ARG A 61 -17.10 -2.31 -8.30
CA ARG A 61 -17.65 -1.96 -7.00
C ARG A 61 -18.11 -3.22 -6.26
N HIS A 62 -17.82 -3.30 -4.96
CA HIS A 62 -18.16 -4.43 -4.08
C HIS A 62 -17.44 -5.75 -4.35
N ALA A 63 -16.55 -5.86 -5.35
CA ALA A 63 -15.89 -7.13 -5.67
C ALA A 63 -15.19 -7.77 -4.46
N HIS A 64 -14.51 -6.95 -3.64
CA HIS A 64 -13.88 -7.41 -2.40
C HIS A 64 -14.90 -7.94 -1.37
N GLU A 65 -16.05 -7.26 -1.21
CA GLU A 65 -17.09 -7.67 -0.27
C GLU A 65 -17.82 -8.94 -0.72
N ASP A 66 -18.12 -9.04 -2.02
CA ASP A 66 -18.78 -10.19 -2.62
C ASP A 66 -17.90 -11.44 -2.50
N ALA A 67 -16.59 -11.30 -2.76
CA ALA A 67 -15.64 -12.38 -2.53
C ALA A 67 -15.55 -12.78 -1.05
N ALA A 68 -15.56 -11.82 -0.12
CA ALA A 68 -15.62 -12.10 1.31
C ALA A 68 -16.91 -12.85 1.72
N ALA A 69 -18.05 -12.50 1.10
CA ALA A 69 -19.31 -13.20 1.31
C ALA A 69 -19.26 -14.65 0.80
N GLN A 70 -18.69 -14.88 -0.38
CA GLN A 70 -18.48 -16.23 -0.94
C GLN A 70 -17.52 -17.05 -0.05
N ALA A 71 -16.41 -16.46 0.39
CA ALA A 71 -15.46 -17.10 1.29
C ALA A 71 -16.10 -17.59 2.60
N ARG A 72 -17.00 -16.79 3.19
CA ARG A 72 -17.73 -17.13 4.42
C ARG A 72 -18.71 -18.29 4.26
N GLN A 73 -19.16 -18.59 3.04
CA GLN A 73 -20.06 -19.72 2.77
C GLN A 73 -19.31 -21.05 2.66
N LEU A 74 -17.99 -21.04 2.50
CA LEU A 74 -17.20 -22.25 2.37
C LEU A 74 -16.99 -22.97 3.71
N PRO A 75 -17.01 -24.32 3.74
CA PRO A 75 -16.68 -25.07 4.94
C PRO A 75 -15.21 -24.81 5.33
N THR A 76 -14.95 -24.80 6.63
CA THR A 76 -13.58 -24.66 7.17
C THR A 76 -12.96 -26.03 7.45
N ALA A 77 -11.77 -26.27 6.91
CA ALA A 77 -10.95 -27.45 7.17
C ALA A 77 -9.84 -27.14 8.17
N GLY A 78 -9.73 -27.96 9.22
CA GLY A 78 -8.55 -28.18 10.08
C GLY A 78 -7.96 -26.98 10.85
N GLY A 79 -7.51 -27.22 12.07
CA GLY A 79 -6.54 -26.37 12.79
C GLY A 79 -6.93 -24.91 13.12
N ARG A 80 -5.99 -24.21 13.77
CA ARG A 80 -6.12 -22.80 14.17
C ARG A 80 -4.84 -22.05 13.83
N TRP A 81 -4.97 -20.99 13.06
CA TRP A 81 -3.88 -20.07 12.76
C TRP A 81 -3.45 -19.34 14.04
N LYS A 82 -2.13 -19.20 14.22
CA LYS A 82 -1.51 -18.45 15.31
C LYS A 82 -0.72 -17.29 14.71
N SER A 83 -0.93 -16.08 15.21
CA SER A 83 -0.05 -14.97 14.85
C SER A 83 1.33 -15.23 15.45
N VAL A 84 2.38 -14.98 14.67
CA VAL A 84 3.79 -15.15 15.09
C VAL A 84 4.57 -13.85 15.02
N GLY A 85 3.87 -12.72 14.89
CA GLY A 85 4.45 -11.39 14.79
C GLY A 85 4.71 -10.96 13.34
N PRO A 86 5.47 -9.88 13.12
CA PRO A 86 6.02 -8.99 14.14
C PRO A 86 4.92 -8.32 14.98
N THR A 87 5.25 -7.97 16.21
CA THR A 87 4.38 -7.16 17.06
C THR A 87 5.02 -5.84 17.48
N ASN A 88 6.32 -5.68 17.26
CA ASN A 88 7.09 -4.48 17.55
C ASN A 88 7.30 -3.59 16.31
N ILE A 89 7.08 -4.15 15.12
CA ILE A 89 6.99 -3.41 13.86
C ILE A 89 5.52 -3.13 13.61
N GLY A 90 5.17 -1.88 13.33
CA GLY A 90 3.79 -1.47 13.09
C GLY A 90 3.42 -1.66 11.62
N GLY A 91 2.57 -0.76 11.15
CA GLY A 91 2.12 -0.63 9.77
C GLY A 91 1.32 0.67 9.66
N ARG A 92 0.78 0.98 8.48
CA ARG A 92 0.14 2.26 8.21
C ARG A 92 -1.07 2.56 9.09
N ILE A 93 -1.01 3.69 9.80
CA ILE A 93 -2.11 4.27 10.57
C ILE A 93 -2.67 5.50 9.87
N VAL A 94 -3.94 5.45 9.48
CA VAL A 94 -4.60 6.53 8.71
C VAL A 94 -5.47 7.45 9.56
N SER A 95 -5.83 7.03 10.77
CA SER A 95 -6.68 7.83 11.66
C SER A 95 -6.48 7.44 13.13
N LEU A 96 -6.59 8.44 14.02
CA LEU A 96 -6.48 8.30 15.46
C LEU A 96 -7.67 9.00 16.14
N ALA A 97 -8.19 8.41 17.21
CA ALA A 97 -9.24 9.02 18.04
C ALA A 97 -8.99 8.76 19.53
N LEU A 98 -9.33 9.73 20.38
CA LEU A 98 -9.17 9.62 21.84
C LEU A 98 -10.50 9.31 22.50
N ASP A 99 -10.53 8.41 23.49
CA ASP A 99 -11.74 8.23 24.30
C ASP A 99 -11.92 9.45 25.24
N PRO A 100 -12.98 10.27 25.07
CA PRO A 100 -13.16 11.46 25.89
C PRO A 100 -13.50 11.11 27.35
N LYS A 101 -13.99 9.90 27.62
CA LYS A 101 -14.40 9.45 28.96
C LYS A 101 -13.30 8.75 29.74
N ARG A 102 -12.21 8.33 29.08
CA ARG A 102 -11.13 7.54 29.70
C ARG A 102 -9.76 8.08 29.34
N ALA A 103 -9.01 8.54 30.34
CA ALA A 103 -7.63 8.98 30.17
C ALA A 103 -6.78 7.87 29.55
N ASP A 104 -5.71 8.25 28.84
CA ASP A 104 -4.72 7.33 28.25
C ASP A 104 -5.31 6.29 27.29
N THR A 105 -6.57 6.46 26.87
CA THR A 105 -7.28 5.55 25.97
C THR A 105 -7.42 6.19 24.60
N LEU A 106 -6.95 5.48 23.57
CA LEU A 106 -7.02 5.89 22.18
C LEU A 106 -7.29 4.71 21.25
N TYR A 107 -7.76 5.04 20.05
CA TYR A 107 -8.05 4.11 18.97
C TYR A 107 -7.22 4.48 17.75
N ALA A 108 -6.66 3.48 17.08
CA ALA A 108 -5.92 3.61 15.84
C ALA A 108 -6.60 2.81 14.73
N ALA A 109 -6.84 3.45 13.59
CA ALA A 109 -7.32 2.79 12.38
C ALA A 109 -6.13 2.46 11.47
N ALA A 110 -5.82 1.17 11.34
CA ALA A 110 -4.79 0.69 10.44
C ALA A 110 -5.37 0.52 9.03
N ALA A 111 -4.64 0.98 7.99
CA ALA A 111 -5.12 1.03 6.61
C ALA A 111 -5.73 -0.29 6.11
N SER A 112 -5.12 -1.43 6.47
CA SER A 112 -5.58 -2.78 6.13
C SER A 112 -5.58 -3.74 7.33
N GLY A 113 -5.54 -3.22 8.56
CA GLY A 113 -5.37 -4.01 9.79
C GLY A 113 -6.52 -3.90 10.81
N GLY A 114 -7.59 -3.19 10.49
CA GLY A 114 -8.73 -2.94 11.39
C GLY A 114 -8.50 -1.80 12.40
N ILE A 115 -9.37 -1.72 13.41
CA ILE A 115 -9.28 -0.75 14.51
C ILE A 115 -8.67 -1.39 15.75
N TRP A 116 -7.76 -0.66 16.39
CA TRP A 116 -7.02 -1.08 17.56
C TRP A 116 -7.21 -0.10 18.70
N ARG A 117 -7.25 -0.60 19.93
CA ARG A 117 -7.42 0.18 21.17
C ARG A 117 -6.20 0.04 22.06
N SER A 118 -5.73 1.17 22.57
CA SER A 118 -4.77 1.27 23.68
C SER A 118 -5.47 1.88 24.90
N THR A 119 -5.04 1.48 26.09
CA THR A 119 -5.48 2.03 27.39
C THR A 119 -4.31 2.47 28.27
N ASP A 120 -3.11 2.57 27.68
CA ASP A 120 -1.84 2.81 28.36
C ASP A 120 -1.02 3.92 27.69
N ALA A 121 -1.74 4.90 27.15
CA ALA A 121 -1.21 6.06 26.43
C ALA A 121 -0.38 5.66 25.20
N GLY A 122 -0.90 4.72 24.42
CA GLY A 122 -0.33 4.33 23.14
C GLY A 122 0.89 3.43 23.23
N GLN A 123 1.10 2.71 24.34
CA GLN A 123 2.22 1.77 24.46
C GLN A 123 1.87 0.39 23.90
N THR A 124 0.65 -0.10 24.14
CA THR A 124 0.18 -1.40 23.66
C THR A 124 -1.20 -1.30 23.05
N PHE A 125 -1.43 -2.07 21.98
CA PHE A 125 -2.68 -2.08 21.23
C PHE A 125 -3.32 -3.47 21.19
N THR A 126 -4.64 -3.51 21.32
CA THR A 126 -5.47 -4.72 21.21
C THR A 126 -6.59 -4.49 20.19
N SER A 127 -7.04 -5.53 19.48
CA SER A 127 -8.07 -5.37 18.44
C SER A 127 -9.37 -4.86 19.06
N ALA A 128 -9.98 -3.86 18.41
CA ALA A 128 -11.29 -3.31 18.72
C ALA A 128 -12.21 -3.36 17.50
N TRP A 129 -11.93 -4.30 16.59
CA TRP A 129 -12.66 -4.51 15.33
C TRP A 129 -12.92 -6.00 15.09
N PRO A 130 -14.05 -6.38 14.47
CA PRO A 130 -14.32 -7.78 14.13
C PRO A 130 -13.32 -8.33 13.10
N ASP A 131 -12.80 -9.52 13.39
CA ASP A 131 -11.82 -10.19 12.52
C ASP A 131 -12.45 -10.68 11.19
N ASP A 132 -13.76 -10.89 11.12
CA ASP A 132 -14.47 -11.45 9.95
C ASP A 132 -15.04 -10.40 8.99
N TRP A 133 -14.74 -9.12 9.24
CA TRP A 133 -15.15 -7.98 8.42
C TRP A 133 -13.98 -7.46 7.58
N THR A 134 -14.25 -6.51 6.68
CA THR A 134 -13.15 -5.82 5.99
C THR A 134 -12.19 -5.22 7.02
N GLN A 135 -10.90 -5.45 6.81
CA GLN A 135 -9.85 -4.86 7.64
C GLN A 135 -9.37 -3.51 7.09
N ALA A 136 -9.91 -3.09 5.93
CA ALA A 136 -9.57 -1.83 5.29
C ALA A 136 -10.23 -0.64 5.99
N MET A 137 -9.46 0.23 6.65
CA MET A 137 -9.98 1.36 7.42
C MET A 137 -9.60 2.70 6.80
N GLY A 138 -10.46 3.70 6.99
CA GLY A 138 -10.21 5.07 6.56
C GLY A 138 -10.35 6.12 7.64
N ALA A 139 -11.23 5.90 8.62
CA ALA A 139 -11.45 6.84 9.71
C ALA A 139 -11.88 6.15 11.00
N VAL A 140 -11.45 6.69 12.14
CA VAL A 140 -12.02 6.41 13.45
C VAL A 140 -12.31 7.73 14.17
N ALA A 141 -13.46 7.82 14.83
CA ALA A 141 -13.83 9.00 15.60
C ALA A 141 -14.61 8.63 16.86
N THR A 142 -14.55 9.50 17.86
CA THR A 142 -15.23 9.37 19.14
C THR A 142 -16.16 10.55 19.35
N GLY A 143 -17.44 10.30 19.65
CA GLY A 143 -18.37 11.34 20.08
C GLY A 143 -18.11 11.77 21.53
N PRO A 144 -18.62 12.94 21.97
CA PRO A 144 -18.45 13.43 23.35
C PRO A 144 -19.06 12.49 24.39
N ASP A 145 -20.03 11.67 23.99
CA ASP A 145 -20.63 10.62 24.80
C ASP A 145 -19.82 9.30 24.81
N GLY A 146 -18.63 9.28 24.24
CA GLY A 146 -17.78 8.08 24.12
C GLY A 146 -18.25 7.06 23.09
N THR A 147 -19.29 7.36 22.29
CA THR A 147 -19.67 6.51 21.15
C THR A 147 -18.54 6.50 20.12
N LEU A 148 -18.17 5.32 19.62
CA LEU A 148 -17.20 5.18 18.54
C LEU A 148 -17.88 5.10 17.18
N TYR A 149 -17.22 5.67 16.19
CA TYR A 149 -17.58 5.59 14.79
C TYR A 149 -16.38 5.13 13.98
N ALA A 150 -16.63 4.22 13.04
CA ALA A 150 -15.62 3.67 12.15
C ALA A 150 -16.06 3.88 10.71
N GLY A 151 -15.14 4.39 9.90
CA GLY A 151 -15.25 4.49 8.47
C GLY A 151 -14.28 3.54 7.82
N THR A 152 -14.82 2.67 6.97
CA THR A 152 -14.04 1.64 6.27
C THR A 152 -13.58 2.13 4.89
N GLY A 153 -12.54 1.48 4.36
CA GLY A 153 -11.89 1.78 3.08
C GLY A 153 -10.80 2.84 3.21
N GLU A 154 -9.62 2.58 2.66
CA GLU A 154 -8.46 3.47 2.74
C GLU A 154 -8.64 4.68 1.80
N PRO A 155 -8.64 5.94 2.31
CA PRO A 155 -8.91 7.14 1.52
C PRO A 155 -7.66 7.76 0.89
N ASN A 156 -6.49 7.16 1.12
CA ASN A 156 -5.21 7.61 0.59
C ASN A 156 -4.87 6.70 -0.59
N PRO A 157 -5.24 7.04 -1.83
CA PRO A 157 -4.91 6.20 -2.97
C PRO A 157 -3.41 6.32 -3.27
N GLY A 158 -2.76 5.16 -3.25
CA GLY A 158 -1.32 5.03 -3.41
C GLY A 158 -0.78 5.58 -4.71
N GLY A 159 0.39 6.20 -4.60
CA GLY A 159 1.51 5.74 -5.40
C GLY A 159 2.00 4.36 -4.96
N GLY A 160 1.85 3.98 -3.68
CA GLY A 160 2.44 2.76 -3.12
C GLY A 160 1.57 1.76 -2.33
N SER A 161 0.24 1.87 -2.31
CA SER A 161 -0.60 0.81 -1.74
C SER A 161 -1.84 0.57 -2.59
N ILE A 162 -2.37 -0.65 -2.52
CA ILE A 162 -3.74 -0.89 -2.95
C ILE A 162 -4.69 -0.43 -1.85
N THR A 163 -5.56 0.51 -2.20
CA THR A 163 -6.69 0.90 -1.36
C THR A 163 -7.79 -0.13 -1.51
N TYR A 164 -7.92 -1.02 -0.53
CA TYR A 164 -9.09 -1.90 -0.46
C TYR A 164 -10.33 -1.07 -0.15
N GLU A 165 -11.43 -1.35 -0.87
CA GLU A 165 -12.71 -0.71 -0.60
C GLU A 165 -13.27 -1.13 0.75
N GLY A 166 -13.90 -0.17 1.41
CA GLY A 166 -14.71 -0.35 2.59
C GLY A 166 -16.16 -0.66 2.26
N THR A 167 -16.91 -0.88 3.33
CA THR A 167 -18.34 -1.23 3.36
C THR A 167 -19.15 -0.16 4.11
N GLY A 168 -18.66 1.08 4.16
CA GLY A 168 -19.33 2.24 4.74
C GLY A 168 -19.01 2.49 6.21
N LEU A 169 -20.03 2.96 6.95
CA LEU A 169 -19.92 3.41 8.34
C LEU A 169 -20.45 2.42 9.37
N TYR A 170 -19.80 2.43 10.53
CA TYR A 170 -20.17 1.62 11.68
C TYR A 170 -20.15 2.41 12.98
N ARG A 171 -20.92 1.94 13.97
CA ARG A 171 -21.05 2.55 15.29
C ARG A 171 -20.89 1.52 16.40
N SER A 172 -20.19 1.89 17.47
CA SER A 172 -20.08 1.13 18.72
C SER A 172 -20.37 2.02 19.93
N THR A 173 -21.00 1.46 20.97
CA THR A 173 -21.30 2.14 22.25
C THR A 173 -20.60 1.54 23.45
N ASP A 174 -19.74 0.55 23.22
CA ASP A 174 -19.11 -0.26 24.25
C ASP A 174 -17.59 -0.35 24.07
N GLY A 175 -17.00 0.70 23.50
CA GLY A 175 -15.55 0.79 23.33
C GLY A 175 -14.99 -0.12 22.24
N GLY A 176 -15.80 -0.47 21.25
CA GLY A 176 -15.39 -1.27 20.09
C GLY A 176 -15.60 -2.77 20.25
N ALA A 177 -16.28 -3.21 21.32
CA ALA A 177 -16.60 -4.63 21.51
C ALA A 177 -17.69 -5.11 20.54
N HIS A 178 -18.71 -4.29 20.29
CA HIS A 178 -19.75 -4.57 19.30
C HIS A 178 -19.98 -3.38 18.37
N TRP A 179 -20.14 -3.69 17.09
CA TRP A 179 -20.34 -2.73 16.01
C TRP A 179 -21.64 -3.01 15.26
N ARG A 180 -22.26 -1.96 14.74
CA ARG A 180 -23.37 -2.07 13.78
C ARG A 180 -23.14 -1.15 12.60
N SER A 181 -23.50 -1.59 11.40
CA SER A 181 -23.50 -0.71 10.22
C SER A 181 -24.55 0.38 10.39
N ILE A 182 -24.22 1.59 9.95
CA ILE A 182 -25.08 2.77 9.99
C ILE A 182 -25.20 3.44 8.61
N GLY A 183 -24.81 2.78 7.52
CA GLY A 183 -25.01 3.27 6.15
C GLY A 183 -23.76 3.77 5.44
N LEU A 184 -23.97 4.51 4.34
CA LEU A 184 -22.93 4.93 3.37
C LEU A 184 -22.14 3.76 2.77
N ARG A 185 -22.82 2.65 2.49
CA ARG A 185 -22.21 1.39 2.02
C ARG A 185 -21.44 1.58 0.70
N ASP A 186 -21.86 2.51 -0.14
CA ASP A 186 -21.30 2.70 -1.47
C ASP A 186 -20.19 3.76 -1.48
N SER A 187 -19.64 4.08 -0.30
CA SER A 187 -18.65 5.14 -0.15
C SER A 187 -17.29 4.77 -0.67
N GLY A 188 -16.96 3.48 -0.82
CA GLY A 188 -15.62 3.00 -1.20
C GLY A 188 -14.56 3.29 -0.14
N ALA A 189 -14.41 4.54 0.29
CA ALA A 189 -13.60 4.96 1.41
C ALA A 189 -14.28 6.12 2.18
N ILE A 190 -14.23 6.05 3.51
CA ILE A 190 -14.60 7.15 4.39
C ILE A 190 -13.33 7.83 4.87
N SER A 191 -13.15 9.11 4.54
CA SER A 191 -11.89 9.81 4.79
C SER A 191 -11.86 10.57 6.11
N ALA A 192 -13.00 11.04 6.60
CA ALA A 192 -13.09 11.70 7.90
C ALA A 192 -14.51 11.56 8.50
N ILE A 193 -14.57 11.51 9.83
CA ILE A 193 -15.79 11.53 10.61
C ILE A 193 -15.64 12.60 11.68
N THR A 194 -16.63 13.48 11.82
CA THR A 194 -16.69 14.49 12.87
C THR A 194 -18.02 14.40 13.59
N VAL A 195 -17.99 14.36 14.92
CA VAL A 195 -19.18 14.37 15.76
C VAL A 195 -19.32 15.75 16.37
N ASP A 196 -20.52 16.32 16.32
CA ASP A 196 -20.80 17.62 16.94
C ASP A 196 -20.58 17.53 18.47
N PRO A 197 -19.70 18.36 19.06
CA PRO A 197 -19.39 18.30 20.49
C PRO A 197 -20.60 18.64 21.38
N ASP A 198 -21.55 19.43 20.88
CA ASP A 198 -22.74 19.85 21.62
C ASP A 198 -23.94 18.91 21.36
N ASN A 199 -23.87 18.09 20.33
CA ASN A 199 -24.92 17.14 19.97
C ASN A 199 -24.36 15.81 19.45
N PRO A 200 -24.20 14.77 20.29
CA PRO A 200 -23.63 13.49 19.87
C PRO A 200 -24.46 12.72 18.82
N ARG A 201 -25.69 13.17 18.53
CA ARG A 201 -26.52 12.62 17.44
C ARG A 201 -26.25 13.29 16.10
N ARG A 202 -25.58 14.44 16.08
CA ARG A 202 -25.18 15.09 14.85
C ARG A 202 -23.78 14.64 14.43
N ILE A 203 -23.71 13.99 13.27
CA ILE A 203 -22.49 13.41 12.73
C ILE A 203 -22.30 13.96 11.32
N TYR A 204 -21.08 14.31 10.99
CA TYR A 204 -20.67 14.69 9.65
C TYR A 204 -19.59 13.78 9.12
N VAL A 205 -19.61 13.53 7.82
CA VAL A 205 -18.77 12.51 7.18
C VAL A 205 -18.25 13.05 5.86
N ALA A 206 -16.95 12.95 5.65
CA ALA A 206 -16.31 13.11 4.35
C ALA A 206 -16.19 11.73 3.68
N ALA A 207 -17.01 11.48 2.66
CA ALA A 207 -16.96 10.27 1.86
C ALA A 207 -16.16 10.54 0.58
N ALA A 208 -15.02 9.87 0.45
CA ALA A 208 -14.13 10.03 -0.71
C ALA A 208 -14.73 9.41 -1.97
N GLY A 209 -15.50 8.33 -1.83
CA GLY A 209 -15.97 7.57 -2.99
C GLY A 209 -15.01 6.43 -3.31
N SER A 210 -15.45 5.55 -4.21
CA SER A 210 -14.59 4.51 -4.79
C SER A 210 -13.51 5.14 -5.66
N LEU A 211 -12.28 4.64 -5.52
CA LEU A 211 -11.16 4.96 -6.41
C LEU A 211 -11.35 4.35 -7.81
N TYR A 212 -12.04 3.22 -7.92
CA TYR A 212 -12.10 2.41 -9.14
C TYR A 212 -13.37 2.64 -9.95
N SER A 213 -14.45 3.09 -9.30
CA SER A 213 -15.77 3.26 -9.90
C SER A 213 -16.33 4.66 -9.65
N GLY A 214 -16.95 5.25 -10.66
CA GLY A 214 -17.71 6.51 -10.53
C GLY A 214 -19.01 6.34 -9.73
N GLY A 215 -19.55 7.45 -9.21
CA GLY A 215 -20.84 7.48 -8.49
C GLY A 215 -20.80 6.87 -7.08
N GLY A 216 -21.94 6.47 -6.53
CA GLY A 216 -22.06 5.97 -5.15
C GLY A 216 -22.04 7.08 -4.08
N ASP A 217 -21.74 6.72 -2.84
CA ASP A 217 -21.78 7.64 -1.71
C ASP A 217 -20.51 8.52 -1.65
N ARG A 218 -20.53 9.67 -2.31
CA ARG A 218 -19.40 10.63 -2.32
C ARG A 218 -19.81 12.06 -1.96
N GLY A 219 -18.89 12.81 -1.36
CA GLY A 219 -19.12 14.17 -0.87
C GLY A 219 -19.28 14.25 0.65
N VAL A 220 -19.91 15.32 1.14
CA VAL A 220 -20.12 15.50 2.59
C VAL A 220 -21.53 15.08 2.96
N TYR A 221 -21.65 14.21 3.97
CA TYR A 221 -22.91 13.74 4.53
C TYR A 221 -23.09 14.25 5.96
N ARG A 222 -24.35 14.47 6.36
CA ARG A 222 -24.76 14.79 7.73
C ARG A 222 -25.86 13.82 8.18
N SER A 223 -25.77 13.37 9.43
CA SER A 223 -26.87 12.76 10.16
C SER A 223 -27.22 13.64 11.35
N ASP A 224 -28.51 13.77 11.67
CA ASP A 224 -28.99 14.49 12.87
C ASP A 224 -29.62 13.53 13.91
N ASN A 225 -29.57 12.21 13.65
CA ASN A 225 -30.23 11.18 14.47
C ASN A 225 -29.30 10.01 14.82
N GLY A 226 -27.99 10.26 14.93
CA GLY A 226 -27.00 9.27 15.37
C GLY A 226 -26.71 8.20 14.31
N GLY A 227 -26.81 8.57 13.03
CA GLY A 227 -26.49 7.69 11.90
C GLY A 227 -27.65 6.82 11.42
N GLN A 228 -28.90 7.07 11.83
CA GLN A 228 -30.05 6.30 11.31
C GLN A 228 -30.40 6.72 9.88
N THR A 229 -30.27 8.01 9.57
CA THR A 229 -30.46 8.56 8.23
C THR A 229 -29.36 9.54 7.89
N TRP A 230 -29.03 9.64 6.60
CA TRP A 230 -27.99 10.52 6.07
C TRP A 230 -28.54 11.46 5.02
N GLN A 231 -28.11 12.72 5.07
CA GLN A 231 -28.34 13.73 4.06
C GLN A 231 -27.01 14.10 3.41
N ARG A 232 -26.90 14.00 2.09
CA ARG A 232 -25.78 14.59 1.36
C ARG A 232 -25.93 16.12 1.37
N ILE A 233 -24.99 16.81 2.02
CA ILE A 233 -25.02 18.26 2.19
C ILE A 233 -24.02 18.99 1.28
N LEU A 234 -23.02 18.30 0.73
CA LEU A 234 -22.14 18.80 -0.34
C LEU A 234 -21.95 17.70 -1.39
N THR A 235 -22.28 18.00 -2.65
CA THR A 235 -22.14 17.09 -3.78
C THR A 235 -20.88 17.43 -4.58
N GLY A 236 -20.19 16.41 -5.08
CA GLY A 236 -19.04 16.58 -5.98
C GLY A 236 -19.40 17.19 -7.34
N ALA A 237 -18.41 17.73 -8.04
CA ALA A 237 -18.62 18.34 -9.36
C ALA A 237 -18.81 17.30 -10.47
N ASN A 238 -18.25 16.10 -10.29
CA ASN A 238 -18.40 14.97 -11.20
C ASN A 238 -18.50 13.65 -10.43
N GLU A 239 -18.64 12.54 -11.15
CA GLU A 239 -18.83 11.21 -10.57
C GLU A 239 -17.58 10.66 -9.86
N TYR A 240 -16.42 11.32 -9.94
CA TYR A 240 -15.16 10.96 -9.28
C TYR A 240 -14.74 11.97 -8.20
N THR A 241 -15.52 13.04 -8.00
CA THR A 241 -15.26 14.04 -6.94
C THR A 241 -15.84 13.57 -5.61
N GLY A 242 -14.99 13.39 -4.59
CA GLY A 242 -15.44 13.11 -3.22
C GLY A 242 -14.78 14.01 -2.18
N ALA A 243 -15.23 13.89 -0.93
CA ALA A 243 -14.70 14.69 0.18
C ALA A 243 -13.58 13.92 0.91
N THR A 244 -12.43 14.57 1.08
CA THR A 244 -11.26 13.99 1.77
C THR A 244 -11.02 14.62 3.14
N GLU A 245 -11.52 15.83 3.35
CA GLU A 245 -11.41 16.51 4.63
C GLU A 245 -12.70 17.23 4.99
N LEU A 246 -12.95 17.31 6.29
CA LEU A 246 -14.04 18.08 6.87
C LEU A 246 -13.61 18.63 8.23
N VAL A 247 -13.83 19.92 8.43
CA VAL A 247 -13.67 20.58 9.74
C VAL A 247 -14.98 21.26 10.13
N VAL A 248 -15.41 21.04 11.37
CA VAL A 248 -16.67 21.54 11.93
C VAL A 248 -16.36 22.49 13.08
N GLN A 249 -16.81 23.74 12.99
CA GLN A 249 -16.68 24.75 14.04
C GLN A 249 -18.03 25.46 14.23
N GLY A 250 -18.86 24.93 15.13
CA GLY A 250 -20.25 25.38 15.29
C GLY A 250 -21.03 25.22 13.98
N LYS A 251 -21.54 26.34 13.43
CA LYS A 251 -22.24 26.34 12.13
C LYS A 251 -21.30 26.49 10.93
N LYS A 252 -20.05 26.90 11.15
CA LYS A 252 -19.05 27.00 10.08
C LYS A 252 -18.53 25.60 9.77
N LEU A 253 -18.57 25.22 8.50
CA LEU A 253 -18.00 23.98 8.00
C LEU A 253 -16.98 24.31 6.91
N TYR A 254 -15.88 23.57 6.89
CA TYR A 254 -14.93 23.59 5.78
C TYR A 254 -14.76 22.18 5.26
N ALA A 255 -14.74 22.01 3.94
CA ALA A 255 -14.55 20.71 3.30
C ALA A 255 -13.52 20.82 2.17
N VAL A 256 -12.73 19.77 1.99
CA VAL A 256 -11.93 19.58 0.79
C VAL A 256 -12.63 18.56 -0.09
N MET A 257 -12.89 18.95 -1.34
CA MET A 257 -13.32 18.06 -2.40
C MET A 257 -12.14 17.73 -3.31
N TRP A 258 -12.07 16.51 -3.82
CA TRP A 258 -10.96 16.03 -4.63
C TRP A 258 -11.42 15.05 -5.71
N ASP A 259 -11.00 15.31 -6.95
CA ASP A 259 -11.16 14.39 -8.08
C ASP A 259 -10.11 13.29 -8.01
N HIS A 260 -10.56 12.04 -7.87
CA HIS A 260 -9.65 10.89 -7.85
C HIS A 260 -10.24 9.65 -8.53
N ARG A 261 -9.42 9.01 -9.37
CA ARG A 261 -9.77 7.78 -10.10
C ARG A 261 -8.53 6.96 -10.46
N ARG A 262 -8.67 5.63 -10.46
CA ARG A 262 -7.70 4.69 -11.04
C ARG A 262 -8.34 3.77 -12.10
N THR A 263 -7.68 3.68 -13.26
CA THR A 263 -7.87 2.63 -14.28
C THR A 263 -6.54 1.91 -14.50
N PRO A 264 -6.52 0.72 -15.15
CA PRO A 264 -5.26 0.02 -15.49
C PRO A 264 -4.25 0.93 -16.19
N GLU A 265 -4.73 1.82 -17.04
CA GLU A 265 -3.91 2.70 -17.86
C GLU A 265 -3.62 4.02 -17.16
N LEU A 266 -4.56 4.56 -16.37
CA LEU A 266 -4.51 5.95 -15.94
C LEU A 266 -4.72 6.16 -14.44
N ARG A 267 -4.03 7.17 -13.90
CA ARG A 267 -4.34 7.77 -12.59
C ARG A 267 -4.83 9.18 -12.82
N THR A 268 -5.94 9.55 -12.19
CA THR A 268 -6.43 10.94 -12.16
C THR A 268 -6.48 11.36 -10.69
N TYR A 269 -5.60 12.26 -10.27
CA TYR A 269 -5.45 12.72 -8.87
C TYR A 269 -5.50 14.24 -8.82
N GLY A 270 -6.63 14.79 -9.23
CA GLY A 270 -6.85 16.21 -9.42
C GLY A 270 -7.80 16.47 -10.58
N GLY A 271 -8.35 17.69 -10.61
CA GLY A 271 -9.36 18.05 -11.61
C GLY A 271 -10.26 19.20 -11.16
N VAL A 272 -11.21 19.52 -12.01
CA VAL A 272 -12.13 20.66 -11.83
C VAL A 272 -13.05 20.51 -10.62
N GLY A 273 -13.25 19.31 -10.09
CA GLY A 273 -13.98 19.11 -8.84
C GLY A 273 -13.16 19.37 -7.57
N SER A 274 -11.84 19.52 -7.69
CA SER A 274 -10.96 19.74 -6.56
C SER A 274 -11.01 21.19 -6.03
N GLY A 275 -11.02 21.33 -4.71
CA GLY A 275 -10.97 22.63 -4.05
C GLY A 275 -11.41 22.64 -2.59
N VAL A 276 -11.29 23.81 -1.96
CA VAL A 276 -11.75 24.07 -0.60
C VAL A 276 -13.12 24.73 -0.66
N PHE A 277 -14.05 24.26 0.18
CA PHE A 277 -15.42 24.75 0.27
C PHE A 277 -15.73 25.15 1.71
N ARG A 278 -16.54 26.19 1.88
CA ARG A 278 -17.01 26.67 3.18
C ARG A 278 -18.53 26.79 3.21
N SER A 279 -19.13 26.42 4.33
CA SER A 279 -20.51 26.73 4.69
C SER A 279 -20.53 27.56 5.98
N GLY A 280 -21.39 28.58 6.04
CA GLY A 280 -21.63 29.36 7.26
C GLY A 280 -22.93 28.98 8.01
N ASP A 281 -23.72 28.06 7.46
CA ASP A 281 -25.11 27.82 7.87
C ASP A 281 -25.39 26.35 8.25
N GLY A 282 -24.36 25.60 8.65
CA GLY A 282 -24.46 24.20 9.02
C GLY A 282 -24.61 23.26 7.83
N GLY A 283 -24.13 23.66 6.66
CA GLY A 283 -24.08 22.86 5.44
C GLY A 283 -25.34 22.95 4.58
N LYS A 284 -26.17 23.98 4.76
CA LYS A 284 -27.34 24.21 3.89
C LYS A 284 -26.92 24.84 2.57
N SER A 285 -25.93 25.72 2.60
CA SER A 285 -25.29 26.30 1.43
C SER A 285 -23.77 26.24 1.54
N TRP A 286 -23.11 26.14 0.39
CA TRP A 286 -21.66 26.03 0.29
C TRP A 286 -21.11 26.99 -0.77
N GLN A 287 -19.94 27.54 -0.48
CA GLN A 287 -19.17 28.38 -1.38
C GLN A 287 -17.81 27.75 -1.60
N ARG A 288 -17.38 27.59 -2.85
CA ARG A 288 -15.98 27.28 -3.16
C ARG A 288 -15.14 28.50 -2.80
N LEU A 289 -14.12 28.31 -1.97
CA LEU A 289 -13.22 29.39 -1.59
C LEU A 289 -12.28 29.73 -2.77
N GLY A 290 -12.00 31.02 -2.88
CA GLY A 290 -11.09 31.62 -3.85
C GLY A 290 -10.22 32.65 -3.14
N GLY A 291 -9.93 33.79 -3.77
CA GLY A 291 -9.24 34.90 -3.09
C GLY A 291 -7.75 34.66 -2.81
N GLY A 292 -7.10 33.82 -3.61
CA GLY A 292 -5.66 33.54 -3.54
C GLY A 292 -5.32 32.06 -3.71
N LEU A 293 -6.25 31.16 -3.35
CA LEU A 293 -6.16 29.75 -3.70
C LEU A 293 -6.25 29.53 -5.23
N PRO A 294 -5.70 28.42 -5.76
CA PRO A 294 -5.80 28.12 -7.18
C PRO A 294 -7.25 28.13 -7.70
N PRO A 295 -7.49 28.75 -8.87
CA PRO A 295 -8.80 28.76 -9.48
C PRO A 295 -9.24 27.33 -9.81
N GLN A 296 -10.55 27.15 -10.01
CA GLN A 296 -11.06 25.88 -10.50
C GLN A 296 -10.40 25.54 -11.84
N GLY A 297 -9.82 24.35 -11.94
CA GLY A 297 -9.09 23.97 -13.14
C GLY A 297 -8.59 22.54 -13.08
N PRO A 298 -8.09 22.03 -14.23
CA PRO A 298 -7.69 20.63 -14.36
C PRO A 298 -6.42 20.28 -13.57
N ASP A 299 -5.66 21.28 -13.08
CA ASP A 299 -4.39 21.08 -12.39
C ASP A 299 -4.49 21.16 -10.85
N VAL A 300 -5.70 21.25 -10.29
CA VAL A 300 -5.89 21.27 -8.83
C VAL A 300 -5.90 19.83 -8.29
N GLY A 301 -4.83 19.45 -7.60
CA GLY A 301 -4.66 18.15 -6.97
C GLY A 301 -5.27 18.06 -5.57
N ARG A 302 -4.74 17.15 -4.74
CA ARG A 302 -5.18 16.97 -3.36
C ARG A 302 -4.79 18.17 -2.50
N ILE A 303 -5.71 18.60 -1.64
CA ILE A 303 -5.52 19.68 -0.69
C ILE A 303 -5.66 19.13 0.73
N GLY A 304 -4.79 19.56 1.65
CA GLY A 304 -4.97 19.41 3.09
C GLY A 304 -5.34 20.73 3.74
N LEU A 305 -6.08 20.71 4.84
CA LEU A 305 -6.68 21.87 5.48
C LEU A 305 -6.53 21.79 7.01
N ALA A 306 -6.20 22.92 7.64
CA ALA A 306 -6.35 23.11 9.08
C ALA A 306 -7.13 24.40 9.36
N VAL A 307 -7.98 24.38 10.40
CA VAL A 307 -8.81 25.53 10.81
C VAL A 307 -8.64 25.74 12.31
N ALA A 308 -8.32 26.96 12.72
CA ALA A 308 -8.22 27.37 14.12
C ALA A 308 -8.78 28.80 14.31
N GLY A 309 -10.02 28.89 14.82
CA GLY A 309 -10.76 30.16 14.83
C GLY A 309 -10.99 30.66 13.40
N ASP A 310 -10.63 31.92 13.14
CA ASP A 310 -10.66 32.52 11.80
C ASP A 310 -9.36 32.29 10.99
N ARG A 311 -8.35 31.61 11.56
CA ARG A 311 -7.17 31.20 10.80
C ARG A 311 -7.46 29.90 10.06
N VAL A 312 -7.11 29.88 8.77
CA VAL A 312 -7.26 28.71 7.91
C VAL A 312 -5.95 28.51 7.14
N TYR A 313 -5.47 27.27 7.08
CA TYR A 313 -4.27 26.90 6.34
C TYR A 313 -4.61 25.85 5.30
N ALA A 314 -3.98 25.91 4.14
CA ALA A 314 -4.13 24.94 3.08
C ALA A 314 -2.77 24.54 2.49
N ILE A 315 -2.56 23.24 2.32
CA ILE A 315 -1.43 22.68 1.57
C ILE A 315 -1.99 22.18 0.25
N VAL A 316 -1.52 22.74 -0.85
CA VAL A 316 -2.06 22.44 -2.18
C VAL A 316 -1.02 21.68 -2.98
N ASN A 317 -1.47 20.63 -3.65
CA ASN A 317 -0.68 19.90 -4.63
C ASN A 317 -1.31 20.08 -6.02
N ARG A 318 -0.49 19.95 -7.07
CA ARG A 318 -0.94 19.90 -8.46
C ARG A 318 -1.52 18.54 -8.83
N THR A 319 -2.12 18.47 -10.01
CA THR A 319 -2.56 17.18 -10.55
C THR A 319 -1.36 16.27 -10.72
N GLY A 320 -1.46 15.10 -10.09
CA GLY A 320 -0.38 14.14 -10.04
C GLY A 320 0.84 14.61 -9.25
N GLY A 321 0.66 15.47 -8.22
CA GLY A 321 1.38 15.40 -6.94
C GLY A 321 2.43 16.40 -6.54
N PRO A 322 3.12 17.08 -7.46
CA PRO A 322 4.05 18.12 -7.08
C PRO A 322 3.38 19.13 -6.15
N PHE A 323 4.11 19.51 -5.12
CA PHE A 323 3.70 20.57 -4.21
C PHE A 323 3.49 21.88 -4.96
N GLU A 324 2.30 22.48 -4.81
CA GLU A 324 1.96 23.77 -5.41
C GLU A 324 2.25 24.91 -4.45
N GLY A 325 1.93 24.74 -3.17
CA GLY A 325 2.22 25.75 -2.16
C GLY A 325 1.45 25.57 -0.86
N PHE A 326 1.91 26.32 0.13
CA PHE A 326 1.22 26.49 1.41
C PHE A 326 0.56 27.86 1.43
N TYR A 327 -0.70 27.90 1.88
CA TYR A 327 -1.54 29.08 1.88
C TYR A 327 -2.10 29.31 3.27
N ALA A 328 -2.16 30.57 3.67
CA ALA A 328 -2.72 30.99 4.94
C ALA A 328 -3.81 32.06 4.74
N SER A 329 -4.86 31.99 5.54
CA SER A 329 -5.92 32.97 5.68
C SER A 329 -6.08 33.33 7.16
N THR A 330 -6.39 34.59 7.43
CA THR A 330 -6.70 35.10 8.78
C THR A 330 -8.14 35.59 8.91
N ASP A 331 -8.94 35.43 7.87
CA ASP A 331 -10.30 35.96 7.73
C ASP A 331 -11.29 34.85 7.36
N ALA A 332 -11.14 33.69 7.99
CA ALA A 332 -12.01 32.53 7.83
C ALA A 332 -12.08 32.00 6.38
N GLY A 333 -11.06 32.25 5.58
CA GLY A 333 -10.91 31.78 4.20
C GLY A 333 -11.45 32.73 3.11
N ASP A 334 -11.77 33.98 3.45
CA ASP A 334 -12.22 34.99 2.47
C ASP A 334 -11.07 35.47 1.57
N SER A 335 -9.86 35.62 2.12
CA SER A 335 -8.64 35.93 1.39
C SER A 335 -7.47 35.04 1.83
N TRP A 336 -6.60 34.71 0.88
CA TRP A 336 -5.49 33.78 1.06
C TRP A 336 -4.17 34.37 0.56
N SER A 337 -3.11 34.14 1.33
CA SER A 337 -1.75 34.46 0.94
C SER A 337 -0.95 33.16 0.80
N ARG A 338 -0.31 32.97 -0.36
CA ARG A 338 0.68 31.90 -0.53
C ARG A 338 1.94 32.30 0.25
N THR A 339 2.41 31.44 1.14
CA THR A 339 3.65 31.71 1.86
C THR A 339 4.85 31.60 0.91
N PRO A 340 5.99 32.25 1.22
CA PRO A 340 7.22 32.05 0.46
C PRO A 340 7.57 30.56 0.34
N ALA A 341 8.14 30.17 -0.80
CA ALA A 341 8.55 28.79 -1.01
C ALA A 341 9.65 28.42 0.01
N ASP A 342 9.37 27.42 0.83
CA ASP A 342 10.34 26.82 1.74
C ASP A 342 10.87 25.52 1.12
N LYS A 343 12.19 25.35 1.14
CA LYS A 343 12.85 24.19 0.54
C LYS A 343 12.48 22.89 1.27
N ASN A 344 12.52 22.89 2.60
CA ASN A 344 12.28 21.70 3.41
C ASN A 344 10.82 21.25 3.26
N LEU A 345 9.88 22.20 3.33
CA LEU A 345 8.47 21.89 3.11
C LEU A 345 8.24 21.33 1.71
N THR A 346 8.84 21.92 0.68
CA THR A 346 8.69 21.44 -0.71
C THR A 346 9.24 20.02 -0.86
N GLU A 347 10.45 19.75 -0.35
CA GLU A 347 11.09 18.43 -0.43
C GLU A 347 10.32 17.37 0.38
N SER A 348 9.67 17.75 1.48
CA SER A 348 8.87 16.82 2.30
C SER A 348 7.70 16.19 1.55
N GLN A 349 7.20 16.83 0.49
CA GLN A 349 6.07 16.33 -0.30
C GLN A 349 6.50 15.44 -1.47
N SER A 350 7.80 15.37 -1.76
CA SER A 350 8.36 14.64 -2.90
C SER A 350 7.62 14.98 -4.21
N SER A 351 7.50 14.02 -5.13
CA SER A 351 6.68 14.15 -6.35
C SER A 351 5.25 13.68 -6.17
N PHE A 352 4.84 13.30 -4.95
CA PHE A 352 3.59 12.58 -4.69
C PHE A 352 2.83 13.11 -3.47
N GLY A 353 2.80 14.44 -3.26
CA GLY A 353 2.14 15.09 -2.13
C GLY A 353 0.64 14.80 -1.98
N TRP A 354 -0.01 14.21 -3.00
CA TRP A 354 -1.36 13.65 -2.87
C TRP A 354 -1.45 12.49 -1.85
N TRP A 355 -0.33 11.89 -1.47
CA TRP A 355 -0.28 10.82 -0.48
C TRP A 355 -0.53 11.32 0.94
N PHE A 356 -0.01 12.51 1.26
CA PHE A 356 -0.05 13.10 2.60
C PHE A 356 -1.29 13.96 2.80
N GLY A 357 -1.35 15.11 2.12
CA GLY A 357 -2.52 16.00 2.09
C GLY A 357 -3.15 16.32 3.45
N LYS A 358 -2.36 16.50 4.52
CA LYS A 358 -2.84 16.78 5.89
C LYS A 358 -2.07 17.93 6.54
N ILE A 359 -2.80 18.77 7.27
CA ILE A 359 -2.26 19.80 8.16
C ILE A 359 -2.93 19.63 9.52
N TRP A 360 -2.17 19.80 10.59
CA TRP A 360 -2.68 19.83 11.94
C TRP A 360 -2.26 21.13 12.62
N ALA A 361 -3.21 21.80 13.26
CA ALA A 361 -2.94 22.99 14.08
C ALA A 361 -3.08 22.62 15.56
N ASP A 362 -2.13 23.09 16.37
CA ASP A 362 -2.20 22.97 17.81
C ASP A 362 -3.48 23.66 18.34
N PRO A 363 -4.30 22.98 19.15
CA PRO A 363 -5.55 23.54 19.67
C PRO A 363 -5.35 24.74 20.60
N THR A 364 -4.13 24.97 21.10
CA THR A 364 -3.77 26.03 22.05
C THR A 364 -2.93 27.17 21.46
N ASP A 365 -2.20 26.95 20.37
CA ASP A 365 -1.54 28.00 19.57
C ASP A 365 -1.75 27.75 18.07
N ALA A 366 -2.66 28.50 17.45
CA ALA A 366 -2.98 28.40 16.03
C ALA A 366 -1.81 28.74 15.07
N ARG A 367 -0.65 29.17 15.57
CA ARG A 367 0.57 29.39 14.78
C ARG A 367 1.52 28.18 14.85
N HIS A 368 1.30 27.27 15.78
CA HIS A 368 2.03 26.02 15.87
C HIS A 368 1.32 24.96 15.01
N LEU A 369 2.00 24.55 13.94
CA LEU A 369 1.45 23.71 12.88
C LEU A 369 2.34 22.51 12.64
N HIS A 370 1.71 21.38 12.31
CA HIS A 370 2.35 20.20 11.77
C HIS A 370 1.79 19.91 10.37
N VAL A 371 2.66 19.54 9.44
CA VAL A 371 2.27 19.14 8.07
C VAL A 371 2.76 17.74 7.80
N ALA A 372 1.88 16.91 7.26
CA ALA A 372 2.23 15.58 6.81
C ALA A 372 3.13 15.63 5.58
N GLY A 373 4.15 14.78 5.56
CA GLY A 373 5.09 14.59 4.47
C GLY A 373 5.83 13.26 4.67
N VAL A 374 6.91 13.07 3.92
CA VAL A 374 7.90 12.01 4.19
C VAL A 374 8.42 12.21 5.64
N PRO A 375 9.05 13.34 6.00
CA PRO A 375 9.20 13.72 7.40
C PRO A 375 7.94 14.43 7.93
N LEU A 376 7.81 14.47 9.27
CA LEU A 376 6.88 15.39 9.93
C LEU A 376 7.45 16.81 9.90
N MET A 377 6.74 17.73 9.23
CA MET A 377 7.13 19.13 9.17
C MET A 377 6.46 19.93 10.28
N THR A 378 7.21 20.80 10.97
CA THR A 378 6.71 21.64 12.06
C THR A 378 6.99 23.11 11.79
N SER A 379 6.02 23.97 12.09
CA SER A 379 6.16 25.43 12.08
C SER A 379 5.65 26.03 13.38
N LYS A 380 6.33 27.05 13.90
CA LYS A 380 5.95 27.78 15.13
C LYS A 380 5.52 29.22 14.86
N ASP A 381 5.41 29.58 13.59
CA ASP A 381 5.19 30.94 13.11
C ASP A 381 4.14 31.00 11.99
N ALA A 382 3.13 30.11 12.07
CA ALA A 382 2.01 30.03 11.15
C ALA A 382 2.40 29.72 9.70
N GLY A 383 3.44 28.90 9.51
CA GLY A 383 3.90 28.40 8.21
C GLY A 383 4.89 29.32 7.50
N ALA A 384 5.49 30.29 8.21
CA ALA A 384 6.52 31.16 7.63
C ALA A 384 7.89 30.47 7.58
N THR A 385 8.22 29.65 8.57
CA THR A 385 9.41 28.79 8.60
C THR A 385 9.07 27.36 9.02
N TRP A 386 9.89 26.41 8.56
CA TRP A 386 9.67 24.99 8.75
C TRP A 386 10.92 24.25 9.22
N THR A 387 10.74 23.38 10.21
CA THR A 387 11.72 22.41 10.70
C THR A 387 11.16 21.00 10.59
N TYR A 388 11.99 19.97 10.71
CA TYR A 388 11.53 18.58 10.71
C TYR A 388 12.38 17.70 11.63
N ASP A 389 11.82 16.54 11.99
CA ASP A 389 12.52 15.42 12.63
C ASP A 389 12.35 14.19 11.75
N ASP A 390 13.46 13.63 11.27
CA ASP A 390 13.54 12.46 10.40
C ASP A 390 14.30 11.29 11.06
N THR A 391 14.58 11.39 12.37
CA THR A 391 15.42 10.41 13.08
C THR A 391 14.68 9.65 14.17
N SER A 392 13.67 10.26 14.80
CA SER A 392 13.02 9.67 15.98
C SER A 392 11.80 8.81 15.64
N MET A 393 11.33 8.86 14.39
CA MET A 393 10.12 8.20 13.93
C MET A 393 10.27 7.66 12.52
N HIS A 394 9.36 6.77 12.15
CA HIS A 394 9.20 6.38 10.75
C HIS A 394 8.66 7.54 9.92
N VAL A 395 9.00 7.55 8.63
CA VAL A 395 8.51 8.51 7.63
C VAL A 395 7.04 8.26 7.23
N ASP A 396 6.50 9.10 6.35
CA ASP A 396 5.14 9.02 5.78
C ASP A 396 4.01 9.22 6.78
N GLN A 397 3.76 10.48 7.12
CA GLN A 397 2.83 10.86 8.17
C GLN A 397 1.37 10.92 7.67
N HIS A 398 0.41 10.44 8.48
CA HIS A 398 -0.99 10.33 8.05
C HIS A 398 -2.04 10.74 9.08
N ALA A 399 -1.75 10.64 10.39
CA ALA A 399 -2.70 10.95 11.44
C ALA A 399 -2.04 11.66 12.64
N MET A 400 -2.76 12.58 13.27
CA MET A 400 -2.31 13.24 14.50
C MET A 400 -3.51 13.63 15.37
N VAL A 401 -3.36 13.51 16.69
CA VAL A 401 -4.37 13.98 17.67
C VAL A 401 -3.71 14.42 18.99
N TRP A 402 -4.12 15.59 19.51
CA TRP A 402 -3.71 16.08 20.83
C TRP A 402 -4.59 15.51 21.92
N ASP A 403 -4.00 15.15 23.07
CA ASP A 403 -4.76 14.78 24.26
C ASP A 403 -5.21 16.03 25.02
N PRO A 404 -6.51 16.38 25.03
CA PRO A 404 -6.98 17.58 25.71
C PRO A 404 -6.84 17.50 27.23
N ARG A 405 -6.55 16.33 27.79
CA ARG A 405 -6.37 16.11 29.23
C ARG A 405 -4.92 16.22 29.69
N ASN A 406 -3.96 16.18 28.77
CA ASN A 406 -2.55 16.27 29.09
C ASN A 406 -1.86 17.31 28.20
N PRO A 407 -1.59 18.52 28.71
CA PRO A 407 -0.92 19.58 27.96
C PRO A 407 0.38 19.09 27.33
N GLY A 408 0.54 19.30 26.03
CA GLY A 408 1.72 18.88 25.27
C GLY A 408 1.73 17.42 24.84
N ARG A 409 0.74 16.59 25.21
CA ARG A 409 0.68 15.23 24.69
C ARG A 409 0.03 15.16 23.32
N VAL A 410 0.74 14.54 22.37
CA VAL A 410 0.32 14.33 20.98
C VAL A 410 0.60 12.89 20.57
N TYR A 411 -0.34 12.31 19.84
CA TYR A 411 -0.18 11.02 19.17
C TYR A 411 -0.06 11.22 17.67
N LEU A 412 0.81 10.44 17.04
CA LEU A 412 1.09 10.46 15.61
C LEU A 412 0.95 9.06 15.04
N GLY A 413 0.35 8.96 13.85
CA GLY A 413 0.22 7.74 13.07
C GLY A 413 0.86 7.91 11.69
N ASN A 414 1.68 6.93 11.30
CA ASN A 414 2.42 6.88 10.04
C ASN A 414 2.57 5.44 9.53
N ASP A 415 3.38 5.22 8.50
CA ASP A 415 3.59 3.90 7.88
C ASP A 415 4.35 2.90 8.77
N GLY A 416 5.01 3.39 9.84
CA GLY A 416 5.69 2.58 10.85
C GLY A 416 4.87 2.31 12.12
N GLY A 417 3.66 2.86 12.24
CA GLY A 417 2.75 2.67 13.37
C GLY A 417 2.41 3.95 14.16
N VAL A 418 2.21 3.80 15.47
CA VAL A 418 1.83 4.87 16.41
C VAL A 418 3.02 5.32 17.24
N TYR A 419 3.14 6.63 17.38
CA TYR A 419 4.14 7.33 18.21
C TYR A 419 3.44 8.30 19.15
N ARG A 420 4.06 8.57 20.30
CA ARG A 420 3.62 9.59 21.27
C ARG A 420 4.74 10.60 21.53
N SER A 421 4.40 11.87 21.56
CA SER A 421 5.23 12.95 22.11
C SER A 421 4.52 13.56 23.31
N ASP A 422 5.27 13.89 24.36
CA ASP A 422 4.79 14.72 25.48
C ASP A 422 5.38 16.16 25.39
N ALA A 423 5.99 16.50 24.24
CA ALA A 423 6.60 17.80 23.93
C ALA A 423 5.84 18.53 22.80
N ASN A 424 4.52 18.38 22.78
CA ASN A 424 3.60 19.01 21.83
C ASN A 424 3.83 18.65 20.35
N GLY A 425 4.46 17.49 20.10
CA GLY A 425 4.89 17.08 18.78
C GLY A 425 6.22 17.69 18.32
N ASP A 426 6.89 18.49 19.17
CA ASP A 426 8.21 19.07 18.90
C ASP A 426 9.35 18.10 19.27
N GLY A 427 9.25 16.84 18.83
CA GLY A 427 10.22 15.79 19.15
C GLY A 427 9.85 14.98 20.40
N GLY A 428 10.83 14.26 20.95
CA GLY A 428 10.64 13.38 22.12
C GLY A 428 9.71 12.19 21.82
N TRP A 429 9.66 11.75 20.57
CA TRP A 429 8.76 10.71 20.10
C TRP A 429 9.13 9.34 20.65
N VAL A 430 8.12 8.61 21.13
CA VAL A 430 8.23 7.25 21.64
C VAL A 430 7.30 6.34 20.84
N LYS A 431 7.86 5.32 20.20
CA LYS A 431 7.10 4.32 19.44
C LYS A 431 6.31 3.40 20.37
N ALA A 432 5.11 2.99 19.95
CA ALA A 432 4.35 1.95 20.63
C ALA A 432 5.08 0.59 20.54
N ARG A 433 5.02 -0.20 21.61
CA ARG A 433 5.79 -1.45 21.79
C ARG A 433 5.05 -2.68 21.27
N HIS A 434 3.73 -2.62 21.17
CA HIS A 434 2.90 -3.72 20.67
C HIS A 434 1.84 -3.23 19.66
N GLN A 435 2.03 -3.58 18.39
CA GLN A 435 1.33 -3.06 17.20
C GLN A 435 1.20 -4.14 16.10
N PRO A 436 0.41 -5.21 16.29
CA PRO A 436 0.44 -6.40 15.42
C PRO A 436 -0.39 -6.24 14.13
N TYR A 437 -0.06 -5.22 13.33
CA TYR A 437 -0.74 -4.87 12.08
C TYR A 437 0.23 -4.56 10.92
N THR A 438 1.38 -5.23 10.89
CA THR A 438 2.35 -5.11 9.80
C THR A 438 1.78 -5.61 8.48
N GLN A 439 2.10 -4.87 7.42
CA GLN A 439 1.74 -5.18 6.04
C GLN A 439 2.90 -5.92 5.36
N LEU A 440 2.76 -7.23 5.20
CA LEU A 440 3.79 -8.09 4.60
C LEU A 440 3.44 -8.41 3.14
N TYR A 441 4.45 -8.43 2.27
CA TYR A 441 4.35 -8.89 0.89
C TYR A 441 4.72 -10.37 0.73
N SER A 442 5.66 -10.87 1.53
CA SER A 442 6.27 -12.19 1.36
C SER A 442 6.59 -12.88 2.68
N ALA A 443 6.84 -14.18 2.62
CA ALA A 443 7.38 -14.99 3.71
C ALA A 443 8.56 -15.84 3.22
N ALA A 444 9.48 -16.12 4.13
CA ALA A 444 10.52 -17.12 3.98
C ALA A 444 10.65 -17.88 5.30
N ILE A 445 10.69 -19.20 5.22
CA ILE A 445 10.77 -20.07 6.39
C ILE A 445 11.95 -21.02 6.26
N SER A 446 12.46 -21.50 7.39
CA SER A 446 13.51 -22.51 7.40
C SER A 446 12.99 -23.87 7.87
N PRO A 447 13.24 -24.96 7.10
CA PRO A 447 13.05 -26.32 7.59
C PRO A 447 14.14 -26.77 8.57
N GLN A 448 15.25 -26.04 8.70
CA GLN A 448 16.32 -26.37 9.66
C GLN A 448 16.03 -25.81 11.06
N ASP A 449 15.33 -24.68 11.11
CA ASP A 449 14.99 -23.98 12.35
C ASP A 449 13.62 -23.31 12.18
N THR A 450 12.59 -23.92 12.77
CA THR A 450 11.21 -23.42 12.64
C THR A 450 11.01 -22.06 13.32
N SER A 451 11.94 -21.59 14.15
CA SER A 451 11.86 -20.23 14.74
C SER A 451 12.22 -19.13 13.74
N ARG A 452 12.92 -19.48 12.65
CA ARG A 452 13.35 -18.52 11.62
C ARG A 452 12.24 -18.28 10.60
N ILE A 453 11.73 -17.07 10.63
CA ILE A 453 10.81 -16.50 9.65
C ILE A 453 11.41 -15.17 9.20
N SER A 454 11.41 -14.94 7.90
CA SER A 454 11.73 -13.66 7.29
C SER A 454 10.61 -13.26 6.34
N GLY A 455 10.52 -11.98 5.99
CA GLY A 455 9.67 -11.54 4.90
C GLY A 455 9.76 -10.04 4.67
N GLY A 456 9.32 -9.63 3.50
CA GLY A 456 9.29 -8.25 3.06
C GLY A 456 8.07 -7.51 3.57
N ALA A 457 8.23 -6.31 4.09
CA ALA A 457 7.16 -5.46 4.60
C ALA A 457 7.03 -4.15 3.81
N GLN A 458 5.80 -3.66 3.69
CA GLN A 458 5.53 -2.32 3.17
C GLN A 458 6.19 -1.25 4.02
N ASP A 459 7.04 -0.44 3.39
CA ASP A 459 7.80 0.70 3.97
C ASP A 459 8.69 0.37 5.19
N ASN A 460 8.60 -0.85 5.73
CA ASN A 460 9.26 -1.29 6.96
C ASN A 460 10.37 -2.34 6.68
N GLY A 461 10.85 -2.41 5.43
CA GLY A 461 12.00 -3.22 5.03
C GLY A 461 11.78 -4.73 5.03
N SER A 462 12.88 -5.45 4.82
CA SER A 462 12.99 -6.89 4.99
C SER A 462 13.21 -7.21 6.46
N LEU A 463 12.31 -8.00 7.03
CA LEU A 463 12.26 -8.33 8.45
C LEU A 463 12.74 -9.76 8.70
N ARG A 464 13.47 -9.98 9.79
CA ARG A 464 13.90 -11.31 10.26
C ARG A 464 13.52 -11.52 11.72
N SER A 465 13.18 -12.75 12.09
CA SER A 465 12.84 -13.14 13.48
C SER A 465 14.06 -13.45 14.37
N TRP A 466 15.29 -13.29 13.85
CA TRP A 466 16.54 -13.60 14.53
C TRP A 466 17.51 -12.41 14.46
N GLY A 467 18.52 -12.39 15.33
CA GLY A 467 19.47 -11.28 15.41
C GLY A 467 19.02 -10.14 16.34
N GLY A 468 17.96 -10.35 17.13
CA GLY A 468 17.47 -9.42 18.16
C GLY A 468 16.37 -10.04 19.04
N ASP A 469 15.84 -9.26 19.99
CA ASP A 469 14.80 -9.68 20.96
C ASP A 469 13.38 -9.81 20.35
N GLY A 470 13.25 -9.66 19.04
CA GLY A 470 12.02 -9.72 18.26
C GLY A 470 12.34 -9.60 16.78
N PHE A 471 11.34 -9.30 15.96
CA PHE A 471 11.61 -9.04 14.54
C PHE A 471 12.41 -7.75 14.38
N ASN A 472 13.42 -7.77 13.52
CA ASN A 472 14.22 -6.60 13.18
C ASN A 472 14.44 -6.51 11.67
N GLU A 473 14.62 -5.27 11.20
CA GLU A 473 15.00 -4.99 9.82
C GLU A 473 16.46 -5.42 9.58
N TYR A 474 16.74 -5.95 8.38
CA TYR A 474 18.10 -6.20 7.90
C TYR A 474 18.37 -5.64 6.50
N LEU A 475 17.34 -5.18 5.78
CA LEU A 475 17.44 -4.38 4.56
C LEU A 475 16.25 -3.41 4.51
N GLY A 476 16.48 -2.11 4.30
CA GLY A 476 15.42 -1.09 4.28
C GLY A 476 14.62 -1.04 2.97
N GLY A 477 13.74 -0.04 2.86
CA GLY A 477 12.82 0.14 1.73
C GLY A 477 11.49 -0.58 1.92
N ASP A 478 10.75 -0.82 0.84
CA ASP A 478 9.72 -1.85 0.81
C ASP A 478 10.46 -3.18 0.71
N GLY A 479 10.42 -3.99 1.76
CA GLY A 479 10.98 -5.33 1.70
C GLY A 479 10.17 -6.19 0.73
N GLU A 480 10.82 -6.89 -0.18
CA GLU A 480 10.16 -7.71 -1.20
C GLU A 480 10.46 -9.20 -0.99
N GLU A 481 11.02 -9.88 -1.98
CA GLU A 481 11.40 -11.29 -1.92
C GLU A 481 12.52 -11.50 -0.89
N ASN A 482 12.27 -12.39 0.08
CA ASN A 482 13.26 -12.83 1.05
C ASN A 482 13.44 -14.33 0.90
N LEU A 483 14.66 -14.84 1.12
CA LEU A 483 14.91 -16.28 1.08
C LEU A 483 15.79 -16.70 2.25
N ILE A 484 15.51 -17.87 2.79
CA ILE A 484 16.39 -18.56 3.75
C ILE A 484 16.84 -19.86 3.08
N ASN A 485 18.14 -20.04 2.92
CA ASN A 485 18.66 -21.24 2.28
C ASN A 485 18.24 -22.49 3.09
N PRO A 486 17.58 -23.48 2.46
CA PRO A 486 17.02 -24.64 3.16
C PRO A 486 18.10 -25.58 3.71
N ALA A 487 19.37 -25.43 3.29
CA ALA A 487 20.51 -26.23 3.77
C ALA A 487 21.55 -25.44 4.60
N ASP A 488 21.44 -24.10 4.68
CA ASP A 488 22.32 -23.27 5.51
C ASP A 488 21.59 -22.00 5.98
N VAL A 489 21.16 -21.95 7.24
CA VAL A 489 20.42 -20.80 7.79
C VAL A 489 21.22 -19.49 7.85
N SER A 490 22.55 -19.55 7.69
CA SER A 490 23.38 -18.34 7.60
C SER A 490 23.33 -17.71 6.21
N ASN A 491 22.91 -18.48 5.19
CA ASN A 491 22.79 -17.98 3.83
C ASN A 491 21.35 -17.48 3.59
N VAL A 492 21.20 -16.16 3.53
CA VAL A 492 19.89 -15.49 3.37
C VAL A 492 19.95 -14.43 2.29
N PHE A 493 18.78 -14.15 1.71
CA PHE A 493 18.60 -13.12 0.69
C PHE A 493 17.49 -12.17 1.10
N ALA A 494 17.61 -10.93 0.65
CA ALA A 494 16.59 -9.90 0.81
C ALA A 494 16.61 -8.98 -0.40
N CYS A 495 15.44 -8.56 -0.83
CA CYS A 495 15.25 -7.63 -1.92
C CYS A 495 14.44 -6.43 -1.44
N TYR A 496 14.66 -5.30 -2.10
CA TYR A 496 13.72 -4.19 -2.12
C TYR A 496 13.37 -3.83 -3.56
N GLN A 497 12.41 -2.93 -3.71
CA GLN A 497 11.90 -2.32 -4.94
C GLN A 497 12.70 -2.58 -6.20
N TYR A 498 12.02 -3.06 -7.25
CA TYR A 498 12.59 -3.24 -8.58
C TYR A 498 13.72 -4.29 -8.61
N GLY A 499 13.61 -5.33 -7.77
CA GLY A 499 14.57 -6.43 -7.75
C GLY A 499 15.98 -6.05 -7.31
N ASN A 500 16.13 -5.02 -6.49
CA ASN A 500 17.42 -4.69 -5.90
C ASN A 500 17.71 -5.66 -4.75
N CYS A 501 18.42 -6.73 -5.08
CA CYS A 501 18.60 -7.89 -4.21
C CYS A 501 20.02 -8.04 -3.67
N PHE A 502 20.09 -8.55 -2.45
CA PHE A 502 21.29 -8.74 -1.67
C PHE A 502 21.34 -10.17 -1.16
N ARG A 503 22.56 -10.67 -0.98
CA ARG A 503 22.84 -11.95 -0.33
C ARG A 503 23.66 -11.74 0.93
N SER A 504 23.54 -12.65 1.88
CA SER A 504 24.34 -12.72 3.10
C SER A 504 24.77 -14.16 3.35
N THR A 505 25.92 -14.32 4.01
CA THR A 505 26.42 -15.62 4.49
C THR A 505 26.58 -15.65 6.02
N ASP A 506 26.06 -14.64 6.72
CA ASP A 506 26.11 -14.49 8.17
C ASP A 506 24.73 -14.20 8.77
N GLY A 507 23.67 -14.67 8.11
CA GLY A 507 22.29 -14.54 8.58
C GLY A 507 21.69 -13.16 8.39
N GLY A 508 22.28 -12.30 7.56
CA GLY A 508 21.77 -10.96 7.24
C GLY A 508 22.46 -9.83 8.01
N ASP A 509 23.56 -10.10 8.70
CA ASP A 509 24.33 -9.05 9.41
C ASP A 509 25.19 -8.24 8.43
N THR A 510 25.72 -8.90 7.39
CA THR A 510 26.34 -8.24 6.24
C THR A 510 25.65 -8.62 4.94
N LEU A 511 25.35 -7.61 4.12
CA LEU A 511 24.66 -7.75 2.84
C LEU A 511 25.58 -7.38 1.68
N THR A 512 25.63 -8.26 0.68
CA THR A 512 26.33 -8.05 -0.59
C THR A 512 25.32 -7.92 -1.71
N TYR A 513 25.30 -6.76 -2.37
CA TYR A 513 24.48 -6.53 -3.55
C TYR A 513 24.91 -7.45 -4.71
N PHE A 514 23.94 -8.05 -5.41
CA PHE A 514 24.24 -8.91 -6.56
C PHE A 514 23.41 -8.60 -7.81
N ALA A 515 22.38 -7.76 -7.72
CA ALA A 515 21.48 -7.57 -8.85
C ALA A 515 22.14 -6.84 -10.04
N ASP A 516 23.19 -6.03 -9.83
CA ASP A 516 24.04 -5.48 -10.90
C ASP A 516 24.83 -6.51 -11.70
N LYS A 517 24.96 -7.74 -11.19
CA LYS A 517 25.61 -8.85 -11.89
C LYS A 517 24.64 -9.64 -12.76
N THR A 518 23.35 -9.36 -12.67
CA THR A 518 22.30 -9.96 -13.51
C THR A 518 22.12 -9.16 -14.80
N ILE A 519 21.56 -9.80 -15.82
CA ILE A 519 21.18 -9.13 -17.07
C ILE A 519 19.70 -8.75 -17.00
N PHE A 520 19.40 -7.48 -17.23
CA PHE A 520 18.03 -6.97 -17.28
C PHE A 520 17.97 -5.67 -18.08
N LYS A 521 16.80 -5.41 -18.66
CA LYS A 521 16.34 -4.11 -19.13
C LYS A 521 15.16 -3.62 -18.30
N ARG A 522 14.36 -4.55 -17.79
CA ARG A 522 13.16 -4.27 -16.98
C ARG A 522 13.10 -5.27 -15.85
N ARG A 523 12.76 -4.78 -14.66
CA ARG A 523 12.56 -5.59 -13.47
C ARG A 523 11.20 -5.25 -12.92
N ASN A 524 10.46 -6.28 -12.52
CA ASN A 524 9.19 -6.06 -11.86
C ASN A 524 9.46 -5.29 -10.57
N TRP A 525 8.44 -4.57 -10.07
CA TRP A 525 8.43 -4.08 -8.69
C TRP A 525 8.86 -5.22 -7.77
N PHE A 526 8.04 -6.27 -7.67
CA PHE A 526 8.34 -7.48 -6.92
C PHE A 526 9.01 -8.52 -7.82
N THR A 527 10.34 -8.54 -7.83
CA THR A 527 11.13 -9.42 -8.70
C THR A 527 11.38 -10.79 -8.04
N PRO A 528 11.03 -11.91 -8.70
CA PRO A 528 11.19 -13.24 -8.11
C PRO A 528 12.66 -13.69 -8.10
N VAL A 529 13.08 -14.26 -6.97
CA VAL A 529 14.34 -14.99 -6.79
C VAL A 529 14.02 -16.30 -6.12
N VAL A 530 14.51 -17.42 -6.64
CA VAL A 530 14.21 -18.75 -6.07
C VAL A 530 15.45 -19.66 -6.09
N PHE A 531 15.53 -20.56 -5.13
CA PHE A 531 16.49 -21.66 -5.14
C PHE A 531 16.07 -22.75 -6.13
N ASP A 532 17.05 -23.46 -6.68
CA ASP A 532 16.79 -24.80 -7.21
C ASP A 532 16.42 -25.76 -6.06
N PRO A 533 15.35 -26.57 -6.18
CA PRO A 533 14.88 -27.41 -5.10
C PRO A 533 15.85 -28.56 -4.73
N ARG A 534 16.83 -28.87 -5.58
CA ARG A 534 17.82 -29.93 -5.34
C ARG A 534 19.16 -29.43 -4.84
N ASP A 535 19.56 -28.24 -5.27
CA ASP A 535 20.84 -27.66 -4.88
C ASP A 535 20.67 -26.14 -4.65
N PRO A 536 20.57 -25.68 -3.39
CA PRO A 536 20.38 -24.27 -3.09
C PRO A 536 21.63 -23.40 -3.34
N LYS A 537 22.72 -23.96 -3.89
CA LYS A 537 23.78 -23.16 -4.54
C LYS A 537 23.37 -22.65 -5.92
N ILE A 538 22.36 -23.26 -6.53
CA ILE A 538 21.78 -22.81 -7.79
C ILE A 538 20.60 -21.91 -7.48
N LEU A 539 20.58 -20.73 -8.09
CA LEU A 539 19.49 -19.76 -7.95
C LEU A 539 19.04 -19.26 -9.31
N TYR A 540 17.79 -18.79 -9.35
CA TYR A 540 17.18 -18.15 -10.50
C TYR A 540 16.66 -16.77 -10.10
N TYR A 541 16.81 -15.79 -11.00
CA TYR A 541 16.40 -14.40 -10.80
C TYR A 541 15.65 -13.89 -12.04
N GLY A 542 14.45 -13.35 -11.84
CA GLY A 542 13.51 -13.03 -12.93
C GLY A 542 13.45 -11.54 -13.28
N ALA A 543 14.04 -11.16 -14.40
CA ALA A 543 13.81 -9.87 -15.04
C ALA A 543 12.82 -10.03 -16.20
N GLU A 544 12.90 -9.23 -17.26
CA GLU A 544 12.29 -9.65 -18.54
C GLU A 544 12.95 -10.91 -19.11
N VAL A 545 14.19 -11.18 -18.70
CA VAL A 545 14.95 -12.40 -18.96
C VAL A 545 15.19 -13.18 -17.66
N LEU A 546 15.34 -14.50 -17.77
CA LEU A 546 15.69 -15.36 -16.65
C LEU A 546 17.21 -15.44 -16.50
N ASN A 547 17.71 -15.10 -15.31
CA ASN A 547 19.10 -15.23 -14.93
C ASN A 547 19.30 -16.46 -14.03
N ARG A 548 20.47 -17.11 -14.13
CA ARG A 548 20.83 -18.28 -13.33
C ARG A 548 22.22 -18.12 -12.70
N SER A 549 22.35 -18.52 -11.44
CA SER A 549 23.60 -18.66 -10.71
C SER A 549 23.83 -20.12 -10.33
N THR A 550 25.09 -20.55 -10.19
CA THR A 550 25.48 -21.90 -9.73
C THR A 550 26.45 -21.89 -8.56
N ASP A 551 26.72 -20.72 -7.99
CA ASP A 551 27.75 -20.50 -6.97
C ASP A 551 27.20 -19.74 -5.74
N GLY A 552 25.90 -19.86 -5.48
CA GLY A 552 25.24 -19.19 -4.36
C GLY A 552 25.03 -17.70 -4.59
N GLY A 553 24.73 -17.31 -5.84
CA GLY A 553 24.42 -15.92 -6.21
C GLY A 553 25.63 -15.01 -6.34
N VAL A 554 26.85 -15.55 -6.47
CA VAL A 554 28.07 -14.74 -6.68
C VAL A 554 28.12 -14.24 -8.13
N THR A 555 27.90 -15.15 -9.08
CA THR A 555 27.91 -14.88 -10.52
C THR A 555 26.60 -15.32 -11.16
N TRP A 556 26.22 -14.64 -12.23
CA TRP A 556 24.93 -14.80 -12.92
C TRP A 556 25.10 -14.79 -14.43
N GLN A 557 24.28 -15.58 -15.12
CA GLN A 557 24.21 -15.61 -16.59
C GLN A 557 22.76 -15.66 -17.04
N PRO A 558 22.38 -14.96 -18.13
CA PRO A 558 21.05 -15.07 -18.71
C PRO A 558 20.89 -16.43 -19.38
N ILE A 559 19.75 -17.07 -19.18
CA ILE A 559 19.40 -18.36 -19.79
C ILE A 559 18.11 -18.30 -20.60
N SER A 560 17.58 -17.10 -20.88
CA SER A 560 16.40 -16.92 -21.73
C SER A 560 16.49 -15.66 -22.58
N PRO A 561 15.72 -15.56 -23.66
CA PRO A 561 15.36 -14.27 -24.26
C PRO A 561 14.38 -13.52 -23.34
N ASP A 562 13.91 -12.36 -23.79
CA ASP A 562 12.75 -11.69 -23.17
C ASP A 562 11.52 -12.61 -23.24
N LEU A 563 10.99 -13.00 -22.08
CA LEU A 563 9.85 -13.91 -21.98
C LEU A 563 8.50 -13.17 -21.93
N SER A 564 8.52 -11.85 -21.97
CA SER A 564 7.32 -11.00 -21.98
C SER A 564 6.97 -10.51 -23.38
N GLY A 565 5.88 -9.74 -23.48
CA GLY A 565 5.50 -8.98 -24.67
C GLY A 565 6.27 -7.67 -24.84
N GLY A 566 7.25 -7.37 -23.98
CA GLY A 566 7.90 -6.07 -23.90
C GLY A 566 7.17 -5.13 -22.92
N PRO A 567 7.65 -3.88 -22.75
CA PRO A 567 6.92 -2.90 -21.98
C PRO A 567 5.55 -2.64 -22.62
N GLY A 568 4.54 -2.36 -21.79
CA GLY A 568 3.24 -1.93 -22.29
C GLY A 568 3.35 -0.67 -23.17
N PRO A 569 2.30 -0.33 -23.94
CA PRO A 569 2.30 0.84 -24.83
C PRO A 569 2.44 2.18 -24.07
N ASP A 570 2.28 2.17 -22.75
CA ASP A 570 2.47 3.33 -21.91
C ASP A 570 3.97 3.54 -21.56
N PRO A 571 4.59 4.65 -21.97
CA PRO A 571 5.96 4.99 -21.60
C PRO A 571 6.15 5.29 -20.11
N ILE A 572 5.10 5.25 -19.28
CA ILE A 572 5.17 5.32 -17.80
C ILE A 572 5.37 3.92 -17.19
N TYR A 573 4.82 2.87 -17.80
CA TYR A 573 4.88 1.48 -17.33
C TYR A 573 6.06 0.71 -17.94
N THR A 574 7.23 1.34 -18.05
CA THR A 574 8.42 0.73 -18.67
C THR A 574 9.07 -0.36 -17.83
N ASN A 575 8.64 -0.55 -16.58
CA ASN A 575 9.16 -1.59 -15.67
C ASN A 575 8.31 -2.88 -15.70
N TYR A 576 7.24 -2.92 -16.49
CA TYR A 576 6.40 -4.10 -16.69
C TYR A 576 6.79 -4.85 -17.98
N GLY A 577 6.17 -6.00 -18.22
CA GLY A 577 6.64 -6.95 -19.22
C GLY A 577 7.86 -7.68 -18.67
N THR A 578 7.64 -8.42 -17.59
CA THR A 578 8.67 -9.06 -16.77
C THR A 578 8.21 -10.41 -16.23
N ILE A 579 9.17 -11.25 -15.84
CA ILE A 579 8.92 -12.52 -15.14
C ILE A 579 8.49 -12.19 -13.70
N THR A 580 7.38 -12.80 -13.28
CA THR A 580 6.77 -12.62 -11.96
C THR A 580 6.80 -13.88 -11.12
N SER A 581 7.04 -15.04 -11.74
CA SER A 581 7.17 -16.30 -11.03
C SER A 581 8.10 -17.26 -11.76
N ILE A 582 8.92 -17.99 -11.00
CA ILE A 582 9.90 -18.97 -11.49
C ILE A 582 9.70 -20.27 -10.73
N ALA A 583 9.64 -21.39 -11.45
CA ALA A 583 9.49 -22.72 -10.87
C ALA A 583 10.49 -23.72 -11.49
N PRO A 584 11.70 -23.86 -10.92
CA PRO A 584 12.60 -24.94 -11.29
C PRO A 584 12.06 -26.29 -10.80
N ALA A 585 12.08 -27.30 -11.66
CA ALA A 585 11.61 -28.65 -11.34
C ALA A 585 12.72 -29.51 -10.70
N GLY A 586 12.32 -30.55 -9.97
CA GLY A 586 13.24 -31.50 -9.33
C GLY A 586 14.06 -32.37 -10.29
N ASP A 587 13.91 -32.25 -11.62
CA ASP A 587 14.72 -33.00 -12.57
C ASP A 587 16.09 -32.36 -12.85
N GLY A 588 16.32 -31.12 -12.39
CA GLY A 588 17.57 -30.37 -12.54
C GLY A 588 17.80 -29.77 -13.92
N ARG A 589 16.78 -29.75 -14.79
CA ARG A 589 16.88 -29.18 -16.15
C ARG A 589 15.65 -28.43 -16.63
N THR A 590 14.49 -28.72 -16.05
CA THR A 590 13.22 -28.11 -16.42
C THR A 590 12.96 -26.88 -15.55
N VAL A 591 12.63 -25.75 -16.17
CA VAL A 591 12.26 -24.51 -15.48
C VAL A 591 11.05 -23.91 -16.16
N TYR A 592 10.02 -23.59 -15.37
CA TYR A 592 8.86 -22.83 -15.82
C TYR A 592 8.97 -21.37 -15.38
N ALA A 593 8.37 -20.46 -16.17
CA ALA A 593 8.29 -19.04 -15.85
C ALA A 593 6.90 -18.49 -16.18
N GLY A 594 6.41 -17.59 -15.35
CA GLY A 594 5.18 -16.81 -15.55
C GLY A 594 5.48 -15.31 -15.61
N THR A 595 4.66 -14.55 -16.33
CA THR A 595 4.86 -13.10 -16.52
C THR A 595 3.67 -12.25 -16.08
N ASP A 596 3.93 -10.98 -15.83
CA ASP A 596 2.92 -9.96 -15.49
C ASP A 596 1.86 -9.76 -16.59
N ASP A 597 2.21 -10.04 -17.84
CA ASP A 597 1.32 -10.00 -19.00
C ASP A 597 0.67 -11.35 -19.36
N GLY A 598 0.67 -12.30 -18.41
CA GLY A 598 -0.16 -13.49 -18.48
C GLY A 598 0.40 -14.62 -19.35
N ARG A 599 1.70 -14.59 -19.69
CA ARG A 599 2.36 -15.68 -20.42
C ARG A 599 2.94 -16.70 -19.47
N VAL A 600 2.97 -17.95 -19.91
CA VAL A 600 3.61 -19.07 -19.21
C VAL A 600 4.57 -19.75 -20.18
N TRP A 601 5.78 -20.05 -19.71
CA TRP A 601 6.86 -20.62 -20.51
C TRP A 601 7.50 -21.81 -19.82
N VAL A 602 8.17 -22.65 -20.60
CA VAL A 602 9.01 -23.73 -20.10
C VAL A 602 10.28 -23.87 -20.93
N THR A 603 11.39 -24.16 -20.25
CA THR A 603 12.57 -24.79 -20.84
C THR A 603 12.75 -26.17 -20.22
N LYS A 604 13.23 -27.16 -21.00
CA LYS A 604 13.55 -28.52 -20.53
C LYS A 604 15.04 -28.86 -20.68
N ASP A 605 15.84 -27.86 -21.02
CA ASP A 605 17.26 -27.97 -21.39
C ASP A 605 18.10 -26.80 -20.82
N LEU A 606 17.71 -26.29 -19.64
CA LEU A 606 18.40 -25.19 -18.94
C LEU A 606 18.57 -23.92 -19.79
N GLY A 607 17.59 -23.65 -20.66
CA GLY A 607 17.48 -22.39 -21.38
C GLY A 607 17.97 -22.41 -22.82
N ALA A 608 18.45 -23.55 -23.32
CA ALA A 608 18.83 -23.66 -24.73
C ALA A 608 17.61 -23.49 -25.66
N THR A 609 16.44 -23.99 -25.24
CA THR A 609 15.16 -23.74 -25.91
C THR A 609 14.05 -23.37 -24.91
N TRP A 610 13.18 -22.47 -25.35
CA TRP A 610 12.01 -22.01 -24.59
C TRP A 610 10.73 -22.20 -25.40
N THR A 611 9.70 -22.76 -24.76
CA THR A 611 8.38 -23.00 -25.35
C THR A 611 7.34 -22.18 -24.60
N LYS A 612 6.55 -21.38 -25.33
CA LYS A 612 5.38 -20.67 -24.79
C LYS A 612 4.22 -21.65 -24.61
N LEU A 613 3.73 -21.79 -23.39
CA LEU A 613 2.66 -22.72 -23.01
C LEU A 613 1.29 -22.05 -22.94
N ALA A 614 1.24 -20.76 -22.61
CA ALA A 614 0.00 -20.00 -22.53
C ALA A 614 0.25 -18.50 -22.79
N GLU A 615 -0.80 -17.82 -23.25
CA GLU A 615 -0.90 -16.36 -23.36
C GLU A 615 -2.38 -15.93 -23.26
N GLY A 616 -2.65 -14.63 -23.15
CA GLY A 616 -4.02 -14.09 -23.07
C GLY A 616 -4.71 -14.38 -21.72
N ARG A 617 -3.93 -14.64 -20.68
CA ARG A 617 -4.43 -14.82 -19.31
C ARG A 617 -4.21 -13.54 -18.49
N PRO A 618 -4.84 -13.42 -17.31
CA PRO A 618 -4.47 -12.38 -16.35
C PRO A 618 -3.04 -12.60 -15.84
N TRP A 619 -2.53 -11.60 -15.12
CA TRP A 619 -1.22 -11.60 -14.47
C TRP A 619 -0.93 -12.94 -13.78
N VAL A 620 0.19 -13.59 -14.13
CA VAL A 620 0.60 -14.85 -13.48
C VAL A 620 1.22 -14.52 -12.12
N THR A 621 0.57 -14.92 -11.03
CA THR A 621 1.09 -14.66 -9.68
C THR A 621 2.04 -15.77 -9.21
N ARG A 622 1.72 -17.03 -9.50
CA ARG A 622 2.58 -18.17 -9.16
C ARG A 622 2.55 -19.22 -10.27
N VAL A 623 3.72 -19.80 -10.55
CA VAL A 623 3.87 -21.08 -11.23
C VAL A 623 4.43 -22.07 -10.22
N VAL A 624 3.86 -23.26 -10.14
CA VAL A 624 4.32 -24.30 -9.21
C VAL A 624 4.41 -25.62 -9.94
N VAL A 625 5.53 -26.30 -9.80
CA VAL A 625 5.77 -27.63 -10.36
C VAL A 625 5.79 -28.67 -9.25
N ASP A 626 5.16 -29.82 -9.49
CA ASP A 626 5.22 -30.93 -8.55
C ASP A 626 6.69 -31.38 -8.39
N PRO A 627 7.23 -31.45 -7.16
CA PRO A 627 8.62 -31.84 -6.94
C PRO A 627 8.94 -33.26 -7.41
N ARG A 628 7.92 -34.09 -7.67
CA ARG A 628 8.05 -35.49 -8.09
C ARG A 628 7.75 -35.73 -9.57
N ASP A 629 7.12 -34.77 -10.25
CA ASP A 629 6.70 -34.90 -11.64
C ASP A 629 6.85 -33.54 -12.37
N PRO A 630 7.90 -33.36 -13.19
CA PRO A 630 8.13 -32.10 -13.90
C PRO A 630 7.06 -31.78 -14.94
N ASP A 631 6.17 -32.72 -15.31
CA ASP A 631 5.05 -32.48 -16.23
C ASP A 631 3.75 -32.11 -15.49
N ARG A 632 3.73 -32.16 -14.16
CA ARG A 632 2.61 -31.69 -13.34
C ARG A 632 2.88 -30.28 -12.84
N VAL A 633 2.16 -29.31 -13.41
CA VAL A 633 2.36 -27.88 -13.18
C VAL A 633 1.04 -27.16 -12.95
N TYR A 634 1.07 -26.16 -12.07
CA TYR A 634 -0.07 -25.30 -11.73
C TYR A 634 0.30 -23.84 -11.94
N THR A 635 -0.70 -23.02 -12.26
CA THR A 635 -0.55 -21.56 -12.29
C THR A 635 -1.70 -20.88 -11.58
N THR A 636 -1.39 -19.82 -10.83
CA THR A 636 -2.38 -18.92 -10.26
C THR A 636 -2.37 -17.59 -11.00
N HIS A 637 -3.55 -16.96 -11.03
CA HIS A 637 -3.75 -15.70 -11.73
C HIS A 637 -4.61 -14.78 -10.87
N SER A 638 -4.09 -13.59 -10.59
CA SER A 638 -4.80 -12.58 -9.81
C SER A 638 -5.69 -11.72 -10.71
N ALA A 639 -6.89 -11.40 -10.23
CA ALA A 639 -7.82 -10.39 -10.75
C ALA A 639 -9.15 -10.48 -9.97
N TYR A 640 -9.85 -9.36 -9.76
CA TYR A 640 -11.30 -9.39 -9.54
C TYR A 640 -12.01 -9.48 -10.89
N ARG A 641 -12.83 -10.52 -11.11
CA ARG A 641 -13.18 -10.93 -12.48
C ARG A 641 -14.56 -10.51 -12.94
N ALA A 642 -15.41 -10.00 -12.06
CA ALA A 642 -16.64 -9.31 -12.45
C ALA A 642 -17.59 -10.12 -13.37
N GLY A 643 -17.55 -11.45 -13.31
CA GLY A 643 -18.29 -12.33 -14.22
C GLY A 643 -17.53 -12.82 -15.46
N SER A 644 -16.22 -12.57 -15.57
CA SER A 644 -15.34 -13.24 -16.54
C SER A 644 -15.21 -14.74 -16.24
N ASP A 645 -15.07 -15.56 -17.29
CA ASP A 645 -14.97 -17.02 -17.26
C ASP A 645 -13.54 -17.55 -17.12
N LEU A 646 -12.55 -16.66 -17.05
CA LEU A 646 -11.15 -17.05 -16.83
C LEU A 646 -11.00 -17.75 -15.47
N ALA A 647 -10.06 -18.70 -15.37
CA ALA A 647 -9.80 -19.46 -14.15
C ALA A 647 -8.75 -18.82 -13.24
N HIS A 648 -8.97 -18.84 -11.93
CA HIS A 648 -8.04 -18.37 -10.89
C HIS A 648 -6.87 -19.31 -10.73
N VAL A 649 -7.12 -20.61 -10.87
CA VAL A 649 -6.10 -21.66 -10.78
C VAL A 649 -6.22 -22.55 -12.01
N TYR A 650 -5.12 -22.73 -12.74
CA TYR A 650 -5.00 -23.73 -13.79
C TYR A 650 -4.08 -24.87 -13.35
N GLY A 651 -4.37 -26.07 -13.84
CA GLY A 651 -3.48 -27.23 -13.68
C GLY A 651 -3.24 -27.96 -14.98
N SER A 652 -2.05 -28.53 -15.11
CA SER A 652 -1.64 -29.39 -16.21
C SER A 652 -0.91 -30.62 -15.67
N SER A 653 -1.05 -31.74 -16.39
CA SER A 653 -0.36 -33.01 -16.10
C SER A 653 0.39 -33.55 -17.32
N ASP A 654 0.66 -32.68 -18.31
CA ASP A 654 1.37 -33.01 -19.55
C ASP A 654 2.41 -31.95 -19.94
N GLY A 655 2.98 -31.29 -18.93
CA GLY A 655 4.01 -30.28 -19.07
C GLY A 655 3.49 -28.95 -19.63
N GLY A 656 2.23 -28.61 -19.34
CA GLY A 656 1.59 -27.37 -19.78
C GLY A 656 1.05 -27.38 -21.20
N LYS A 657 0.97 -28.55 -21.86
CA LYS A 657 0.38 -28.66 -23.22
C LYS A 657 -1.13 -28.46 -23.19
N ARG A 658 -1.79 -28.95 -22.13
CA ARG A 658 -3.22 -28.73 -21.86
C ARG A 658 -3.41 -28.25 -20.43
N TRP A 659 -4.32 -27.29 -20.27
CA TRP A 659 -4.66 -26.69 -18.98
C TRP A 659 -6.12 -26.95 -18.64
N LYS A 660 -6.39 -27.21 -17.36
CA LYS A 660 -7.73 -27.35 -16.80
C LYS A 660 -7.97 -26.26 -15.78
N ASP A 661 -9.17 -25.72 -15.76
CA ASP A 661 -9.64 -24.87 -14.68
C ASP A 661 -9.80 -25.69 -13.39
N LEU A 662 -9.12 -25.25 -12.33
CA LEU A 662 -9.15 -25.82 -10.99
C LEU A 662 -9.83 -24.89 -9.97
N SER A 663 -10.41 -23.77 -10.39
CA SER A 663 -10.99 -22.74 -9.52
C SER A 663 -12.23 -23.26 -8.81
N GLY A 664 -13.18 -23.85 -9.55
CA GLY A 664 -14.40 -24.43 -8.99
C GLY A 664 -15.17 -23.47 -8.09
N ASN A 665 -15.26 -23.79 -6.79
CA ASN A 665 -15.95 -22.98 -5.79
C ASN A 665 -15.05 -21.99 -5.02
N LEU A 666 -13.83 -21.69 -5.49
CA LEU A 666 -13.06 -20.59 -4.92
C LEU A 666 -13.88 -19.29 -4.98
N PRO A 667 -13.77 -18.42 -3.96
CA PRO A 667 -14.29 -17.07 -4.06
C PRO A 667 -13.69 -16.33 -5.27
N ASP A 668 -14.45 -15.42 -5.88
CA ASP A 668 -13.96 -14.55 -6.96
C ASP A 668 -13.06 -13.45 -6.41
N ALA A 669 -11.93 -13.87 -5.83
CA ALA A 669 -10.88 -13.03 -5.31
C ALA A 669 -9.56 -13.32 -6.03
N PRO A 670 -8.68 -12.32 -6.15
CA PRO A 670 -7.25 -12.48 -6.37
C PRO A 670 -6.66 -13.71 -5.67
N VAL A 671 -6.06 -14.60 -6.45
CA VAL A 671 -5.19 -15.67 -5.94
C VAL A 671 -3.74 -15.22 -6.09
N ASN A 672 -3.09 -15.03 -4.95
CA ASN A 672 -1.78 -14.40 -4.86
C ASN A 672 -0.64 -15.42 -4.84
N ASP A 673 -0.88 -16.60 -4.25
CA ASP A 673 0.12 -17.65 -4.18
C ASP A 673 -0.50 -19.06 -4.09
N LEU A 674 0.31 -20.09 -4.41
CA LEU A 674 -0.02 -21.51 -4.31
C LEU A 674 1.19 -22.31 -3.84
N VAL A 675 0.94 -23.27 -2.95
CA VAL A 675 1.92 -24.29 -2.57
C VAL A 675 1.31 -25.69 -2.61
N ILE A 676 2.15 -26.69 -2.90
CA ILE A 676 1.78 -28.10 -2.86
C ILE A 676 2.10 -28.64 -1.48
N GLY A 677 1.05 -28.93 -0.71
CA GLY A 677 1.12 -29.55 0.61
C GLY A 677 1.35 -31.06 0.56
N ARG A 678 1.38 -31.68 1.74
CA ARG A 678 1.52 -33.13 1.88
C ARG A 678 0.45 -33.87 1.07
N GLY A 679 0.84 -34.96 0.41
CA GLY A 679 -0.11 -35.80 -0.35
C GLY A 679 -0.66 -35.14 -1.62
N GLY A 680 -0.10 -34.02 -2.07
CA GLY A 680 -0.57 -33.30 -3.25
C GLY A 680 -1.76 -32.38 -2.99
N LEU A 681 -2.03 -32.06 -1.70
CA LEU A 681 -2.97 -31.01 -1.33
C LEU A 681 -2.53 -29.69 -1.97
N LEU A 682 -3.48 -28.92 -2.49
CA LEU A 682 -3.20 -27.55 -2.93
C LEU A 682 -3.62 -26.60 -1.82
N HIS A 683 -2.75 -25.66 -1.47
CA HIS A 683 -3.06 -24.51 -0.63
C HIS A 683 -2.89 -23.24 -1.45
N VAL A 684 -3.81 -22.29 -1.30
CA VAL A 684 -3.75 -21.01 -1.99
C VAL A 684 -3.92 -19.86 -1.02
N GLY A 685 -3.08 -18.83 -1.18
CA GLY A 685 -3.23 -17.53 -0.55
C GLY A 685 -4.06 -16.61 -1.44
N THR A 686 -5.02 -15.91 -0.86
CA THR A 686 -5.93 -15.01 -1.59
C THR A 686 -6.17 -13.73 -0.81
N ASP A 687 -6.80 -12.75 -1.45
CA ASP A 687 -7.31 -11.56 -0.77
C ASP A 687 -8.35 -11.86 0.34
N GLN A 688 -8.86 -13.09 0.43
CA GLN A 688 -9.88 -13.52 1.40
C GLN A 688 -9.36 -14.58 2.39
N GLY A 689 -8.04 -14.70 2.53
CA GLY A 689 -7.38 -15.67 3.40
C GLY A 689 -6.87 -16.91 2.64
N VAL A 690 -6.64 -17.99 3.39
CA VAL A 690 -6.04 -19.23 2.85
C VAL A 690 -7.10 -20.30 2.61
N PHE A 691 -7.03 -20.97 1.45
CA PHE A 691 -7.92 -22.07 1.09
C PHE A 691 -7.12 -23.32 0.76
N THR A 692 -7.75 -24.49 0.94
CA THR A 692 -7.16 -25.79 0.60
C THR A 692 -8.11 -26.64 -0.23
N SER A 693 -7.55 -27.41 -1.15
CA SER A 693 -8.29 -28.37 -1.96
C SER A 693 -7.71 -29.79 -1.77
N PRO A 694 -8.45 -30.71 -1.12
CA PRO A 694 -8.00 -32.10 -0.97
C PRO A 694 -8.05 -32.93 -2.25
N THR A 695 -8.82 -32.51 -3.24
CA THR A 695 -9.03 -33.25 -4.50
C THR A 695 -8.17 -32.74 -5.66
N GLY A 696 -7.11 -31.97 -5.38
CA GLY A 696 -6.23 -31.41 -6.41
C GLY A 696 -6.89 -30.38 -7.34
N GLY A 697 -7.94 -29.70 -6.88
CA GLY A 697 -8.64 -28.60 -7.54
C GLY A 697 -10.17 -28.74 -7.48
N ARG A 698 -10.87 -27.68 -7.93
CA ARG A 698 -12.33 -27.53 -8.10
C ARG A 698 -13.22 -27.59 -6.85
N HIS A 699 -12.76 -28.16 -5.75
CA HIS A 699 -13.44 -28.12 -4.47
C HIS A 699 -12.51 -27.63 -3.37
N TRP A 700 -12.80 -26.44 -2.87
CA TRP A 700 -11.99 -25.68 -1.94
C TRP A 700 -12.72 -25.47 -0.63
N LEU A 701 -11.92 -25.53 0.44
CA LEU A 701 -12.31 -25.34 1.83
C LEU A 701 -11.49 -24.16 2.36
N ARG A 702 -12.09 -23.32 3.22
CA ARG A 702 -11.30 -22.36 3.98
C ARG A 702 -10.35 -23.12 4.90
N LEU A 703 -9.07 -22.77 4.92
CA LEU A 703 -8.09 -23.44 5.77
C LEU A 703 -8.02 -22.72 7.13
N GLY A 704 -8.32 -23.43 8.22
CA GLY A 704 -8.14 -22.91 9.57
C GLY A 704 -9.14 -21.85 10.05
N ARG A 705 -9.09 -21.63 11.37
CA ARG A 705 -9.79 -20.54 12.08
C ARG A 705 -8.77 -19.62 12.74
N GLY A 706 -9.19 -18.42 13.16
CA GLY A 706 -8.36 -17.49 13.95
C GLY A 706 -7.51 -16.50 13.16
N MET A 707 -7.44 -16.64 11.83
CA MET A 707 -6.94 -15.58 10.94
C MET A 707 -8.10 -14.65 10.57
N PRO A 708 -7.91 -13.32 10.65
CA PRO A 708 -8.87 -12.33 10.15
C PRO A 708 -9.14 -12.46 8.64
N ALA A 709 -10.20 -11.80 8.16
CA ALA A 709 -10.49 -11.61 6.74
C ALA A 709 -9.52 -10.56 6.16
N VAL A 710 -8.26 -10.97 6.01
CA VAL A 710 -7.14 -10.15 5.57
C VAL A 710 -6.55 -10.76 4.29
N PRO A 711 -6.07 -9.92 3.36
CA PRO A 711 -5.30 -10.40 2.22
C PRO A 711 -4.07 -11.18 2.65
N VAL A 712 -3.86 -12.32 2.00
CA VAL A 712 -2.67 -13.16 2.12
C VAL A 712 -1.95 -13.10 0.79
N ASP A 713 -0.78 -12.46 0.78
CA ASP A 713 -0.01 -12.25 -0.45
C ASP A 713 0.92 -13.43 -0.75
N ASP A 714 1.36 -14.13 0.28
CA ASP A 714 2.32 -15.23 0.14
C ASP A 714 2.11 -16.30 1.22
N ILE A 715 2.33 -17.57 0.85
CA ILE A 715 2.29 -18.70 1.77
C ILE A 715 3.49 -19.64 1.55
N GLU A 716 4.15 -20.02 2.64
CA GLU A 716 5.29 -20.92 2.59
C GLU A 716 5.00 -22.23 3.35
N TYR A 717 5.35 -23.36 2.73
CA TYR A 717 5.05 -24.68 3.26
C TYR A 717 6.31 -25.50 3.54
N ASP A 718 6.47 -25.89 4.80
CA ASP A 718 7.47 -26.83 5.24
C ASP A 718 6.85 -28.23 5.37
N ALA A 719 7.16 -29.09 4.40
CA ALA A 719 6.67 -30.46 4.34
C ALA A 719 7.20 -31.34 5.49
N GLY A 720 8.39 -31.06 6.03
CA GLY A 720 9.03 -31.83 7.08
C GLY A 720 8.35 -31.63 8.44
N HIS A 721 7.89 -30.41 8.71
CA HIS A 721 7.20 -30.06 9.96
C HIS A 721 5.68 -29.93 9.81
N HIS A 722 5.13 -30.20 8.61
CA HIS A 722 3.71 -30.01 8.28
C HIS A 722 3.22 -28.60 8.60
N ARG A 723 4.08 -27.60 8.34
CA ARG A 723 3.88 -26.23 8.79
C ARG A 723 3.63 -25.33 7.59
N LEU A 724 2.59 -24.52 7.68
CA LEU A 724 2.27 -23.47 6.71
C LEU A 724 2.40 -22.11 7.40
N VAL A 725 3.10 -21.18 6.78
CA VAL A 725 3.21 -19.78 7.22
C VAL A 725 2.58 -18.89 6.16
N ALA A 726 1.81 -17.89 6.58
CA ALA A 726 1.14 -16.94 5.70
C ALA A 726 1.59 -15.51 6.03
N ALA A 727 2.01 -14.77 5.00
CA ALA A 727 2.25 -13.32 5.08
C ALA A 727 0.95 -12.58 4.80
N THR A 728 0.48 -11.80 5.78
CA THR A 728 -0.76 -11.03 5.63
C THR A 728 -0.49 -9.55 5.45
N PHE A 729 -1.33 -8.89 4.67
CA PHE A 729 -1.22 -7.44 4.44
C PHE A 729 -1.99 -6.65 5.52
N GLY A 730 -1.43 -6.57 6.72
CA GLY A 730 -1.95 -5.73 7.80
C GLY A 730 -2.20 -6.47 9.11
N ARG A 731 -1.80 -7.74 9.23
CA ARG A 731 -1.92 -8.55 10.46
C ARG A 731 -0.65 -9.39 10.78
N GLY A 732 0.46 -9.13 10.10
CA GLY A 732 1.72 -9.86 10.28
C GLY A 732 1.68 -11.30 9.76
N PHE A 733 2.58 -12.14 10.26
CA PHE A 733 2.65 -13.55 9.93
C PHE A 733 1.67 -14.37 10.76
N TYR A 734 1.12 -15.40 10.14
CA TYR A 734 0.38 -16.45 10.81
C TYR A 734 0.96 -17.82 10.47
N GLU A 735 0.96 -18.73 11.44
CA GLU A 735 1.34 -20.12 11.21
C GLU A 735 0.20 -21.09 11.53
N LEU A 736 0.20 -22.22 10.82
CA LEU A 736 -0.71 -23.34 11.02
C LEU A 736 0.04 -24.66 10.84
N THR A 737 -0.15 -25.58 11.77
CA THR A 737 0.20 -26.99 11.55
C THR A 737 -0.93 -27.66 10.77
N THR A 738 -0.60 -28.14 9.57
CA THR A 738 -1.50 -28.89 8.68
C THR A 738 -1.61 -30.35 9.14
N LEU A 739 -2.75 -31.00 8.82
CA LEU A 739 -3.08 -32.37 9.25
C LEU A 739 -2.40 -33.45 8.37
#